data_AF-R4VXY6-F1
#
_entry.id   AF-R4VXY6-F1
#
_cell.length_a   1.000
_cell.length_b   1.000
_cell.length_c   1.000
_cell.angle_alpha   90.00
_cell.angle_beta   90.00
_cell.angle_gamma   90.00
#
_symmetry.space_group_name_H-M   'P 1'
#
loop_
_entity.id
_entity.type
_entity.pdbx_description
1 polymer ?
#
loop_
_entity_poly.entity_id
_entity_poly.type
_entity_poly.pdbx_seq_one_letter_code
_entity_poly.pdbx_strand_id
1 'polypeptide(L)'
;MTPKLTSYLLPSFIQRRYTAKFVVSILFVVLAIGIVGYVGYAQVNTTIEDSRQDTLRSSAEMQADSLDEWSQLMEQQSRAIGNLENVANGDGEAITSYEAHLDDYVAIHVIDFSNDTVVFSTVDTIEGNDFESVDDPWASESLQEEFFGGTMWMSEGSYESNALSGTQAIAFATPTSTNSERVVVIDAAIQTRIDQLTQQHSTQSTDIVNADYQYVLSQNSETADGTIDDQNQREAIDAALETRNVQFTSNGGELRAYAPVNGPGTADDWVAVTSIPKSDAYVVRDTVGQSVLMILAVAFLSLGIMGFVLGRQTVTPLRRLQSKAQSMEEGKLDVDLETGRKDEIGQLYSAFDDMRRSLREQIQEAQSAREEAEAERERIQRINMELESTADDYSTVMQQAADGDLTARMETSTDNDAMAAIAEEYNEMLAEIEETVEGLNAFAAEVATASEQVTASSEEVRSASEQISDSVQEISAGAERQNDSLQTVNQEMSDLSTTTEEIAASSNEVADIAEQTAETGRAGRDAAQAAIASMREIEDESSRAVEEIAQLEQEVSQIDELIERIQEISDQTNMLALNANIEASRTTGGEEDGGFGVVAQEVKELSQDAKDAAEEIEHRLESIREQTQRSAEEVEQTSEDVDEASTQVANAVEALEEIAEYAGETNTGVQEISAATEEQAATTEEVVAMVDEAATISEETTAESESVAAAAEEQTTALTEVSSSASDLSEQAARLSEALDRFDTDAEVEGAETRMLEGEALEGTGEGEEPAGEADDDGVDDDVDAFDHDVAVEDFGADAATEPEGGADEPAASPAAEPADEARGDEDVGTATDQTDEATDQTGEDVFDFGQAERSDAGSDPGEDDGAGDDSADVAEGALTDVSGVGDAKAEALRAAGYETVADLRAATQAQLAQVEGIGDALAVEIKEAVGHE
;
A
#
# COMPACT_ATOMS: atom_id res chain seq x y z
N MET A 1 59.20 -15.37 1.62
CA MET A 1 60.09 -14.72 2.62
C MET A 1 60.98 -15.73 3.38
N THR A 2 62.14 -15.29 3.88
CA THR A 2 63.22 -16.08 4.52
C THR A 2 62.88 -16.77 5.86
N PRO A 3 63.41 -17.97 6.18
CA PRO A 3 63.15 -18.71 7.42
C PRO A 3 63.97 -18.22 8.63
N LYS A 4 64.08 -16.91 8.84
CA LYS A 4 64.85 -16.32 9.96
C LYS A 4 64.03 -15.54 11.00
N LEU A 5 62.74 -15.31 10.77
CA LEU A 5 61.88 -14.55 11.70
C LEU A 5 61.18 -15.39 12.78
N THR A 6 61.08 -16.72 12.63
CA THR A 6 60.41 -17.60 13.63
C THR A 6 61.23 -17.91 14.89
N SER A 7 62.45 -17.39 15.03
CA SER A 7 63.36 -17.76 16.14
C SER A 7 63.21 -16.94 17.43
N TYR A 8 62.44 -15.84 17.44
CA TYR A 8 62.38 -14.92 18.58
C TYR A 8 61.09 -14.94 19.43
N LEU A 9 60.04 -15.63 19.00
CA LEU A 9 58.72 -15.55 19.68
C LEU A 9 58.27 -16.83 20.40
N LEU A 10 59.01 -17.94 20.27
CA LEU A 10 58.64 -19.22 20.90
C LEU A 10 59.61 -19.59 22.04
N PRO A 11 59.11 -19.83 23.27
CA PRO A 11 59.92 -20.32 24.39
C PRO A 11 60.79 -21.52 24.03
N SER A 12 62.02 -21.59 24.56
CA SER A 12 63.02 -22.61 24.21
C SER A 12 62.59 -24.06 24.43
N PHE A 13 61.55 -24.31 25.22
CA PHE A 13 60.98 -25.65 25.42
C PHE A 13 60.17 -26.14 24.21
N ILE A 14 59.60 -25.23 23.42
CA ILE A 14 58.82 -25.52 22.20
C ILE A 14 59.76 -25.79 21.02
N GLN A 15 60.88 -25.05 20.94
CA GLN A 15 61.85 -25.20 19.85
C GLN A 15 62.51 -26.59 19.79
N ARG A 16 62.63 -27.29 20.93
CA ARG A 16 63.32 -28.59 21.05
C ARG A 16 62.42 -29.81 20.86
N ARG A 17 61.10 -29.65 20.83
CA ARG A 17 60.16 -30.78 20.74
C ARG A 17 59.21 -30.58 19.57
N TYR A 18 59.32 -31.44 18.56
CA TYR A 18 58.46 -31.39 17.37
C TYR A 18 56.96 -31.44 17.72
N THR A 19 56.58 -32.24 18.71
CA THR A 19 55.21 -32.30 19.24
C THR A 19 54.72 -31.00 19.85
N ALA A 20 55.60 -30.24 20.51
CA ALA A 20 55.21 -28.95 21.06
C ALA A 20 55.01 -27.91 19.94
N LYS A 21 55.80 -27.97 18.86
CA LYS A 21 55.59 -27.12 17.69
C LYS A 21 54.26 -27.42 17.01
N PHE A 22 53.96 -28.70 16.79
CA PHE A 22 52.71 -29.14 16.14
C PHE A 22 51.46 -28.75 16.93
N VAL A 23 51.47 -28.94 18.26
CA VAL A 23 50.36 -28.53 19.13
C VAL A 23 50.14 -27.02 19.13
N VAL A 24 51.23 -26.23 19.05
CA VAL A 24 51.14 -24.76 18.96
C VAL A 24 50.59 -24.32 17.60
N SER A 25 50.96 -24.98 16.50
CA SER A 25 50.39 -24.70 15.17
C SER A 25 48.89 -24.95 15.13
N ILE A 26 48.42 -26.06 15.73
CA ILE A 26 47.00 -26.40 15.81
C ILE A 26 46.25 -25.40 16.71
N LEU A 27 46.81 -25.04 17.87
CA LEU A 27 46.24 -24.02 18.73
C LEU A 27 46.07 -22.68 18.00
N PHE A 28 46.98 -22.34 17.08
CA PHE A 28 46.91 -21.12 16.30
C PHE A 28 45.77 -21.15 15.26
N VAL A 29 45.57 -22.28 14.57
CA VAL A 29 44.45 -22.47 13.63
C VAL A 29 43.11 -22.45 14.37
N VAL A 30 43.02 -23.13 15.53
CA VAL A 30 41.81 -23.12 16.37
C VAL A 30 41.52 -21.72 16.90
N LEU A 31 42.55 -20.97 17.30
CA LEU A 31 42.39 -19.58 17.71
C LEU A 31 41.89 -18.71 16.55
N ALA A 32 42.39 -18.90 15.33
CA ALA A 32 41.94 -18.18 14.16
C ALA A 32 40.47 -18.47 13.81
N ILE A 33 40.06 -19.75 13.81
CA ILE A 33 38.67 -20.17 13.60
C ILE A 33 37.77 -19.64 14.72
N GLY A 34 38.23 -19.67 15.97
CA GLY A 34 37.51 -19.11 17.11
C GLY A 34 37.33 -17.59 17.02
N ILE A 35 38.33 -16.86 16.50
CA ILE A 35 38.24 -15.41 16.25
C ILE A 35 37.25 -15.13 15.12
N VAL A 36 37.33 -15.84 13.99
CA VAL A 36 36.39 -15.66 12.85
C VAL A 36 34.96 -16.01 13.27
N GLY A 37 34.76 -17.12 13.98
CA GLY A 37 33.45 -17.50 14.52
C GLY A 37 32.92 -16.50 15.54
N TYR A 38 33.78 -15.92 16.39
CA TYR A 38 33.40 -14.86 17.32
C TYR A 38 33.05 -13.55 16.61
N VAL A 39 33.81 -13.16 15.59
CA VAL A 39 33.52 -11.96 14.77
C VAL A 39 32.21 -12.13 14.02
N GLY A 40 31.98 -13.29 13.38
CA GLY A 40 30.71 -13.60 12.72
C GLY A 40 29.53 -13.61 13.69
N TYR A 41 29.69 -14.20 14.88
CA TYR A 41 28.67 -14.16 15.93
C TYR A 41 28.39 -12.72 16.42
N ALA A 42 29.43 -11.92 16.61
CA ALA A 42 29.29 -10.52 17.04
C ALA A 42 28.60 -9.66 15.96
N GLN A 43 28.91 -9.88 14.68
CA GLN A 43 28.32 -9.17 13.55
C GLN A 43 26.84 -9.51 13.37
N VAL A 44 26.47 -10.79 13.48
CA VAL A 44 25.06 -11.22 13.48
C VAL A 44 24.31 -10.64 14.67
N ASN A 45 24.94 -10.55 15.84
CA ASN A 45 24.31 -9.98 17.04
C ASN A 45 24.02 -8.48 16.88
N THR A 46 24.91 -7.70 16.27
CA THR A 46 24.65 -6.27 16.02
C THR A 46 23.58 -6.06 14.96
N THR A 47 23.61 -6.82 13.86
CA THR A 47 22.64 -6.66 12.76
C THR A 47 21.22 -7.06 13.18
N ILE A 48 21.06 -8.09 14.01
CA ILE A 48 19.73 -8.49 14.53
C ILE A 48 19.20 -7.45 15.52
N GLU A 49 20.06 -6.89 16.39
CA GLU A 49 19.64 -5.87 17.35
C GLU A 49 19.11 -4.62 16.63
N ASP A 50 19.85 -4.11 15.65
CA ASP A 50 19.49 -2.90 14.89
C ASP A 50 18.21 -3.14 14.07
N SER A 51 18.15 -4.23 13.30
CA SER A 51 16.98 -4.57 12.47
C SER A 51 15.70 -4.77 13.29
N ARG A 52 15.80 -5.33 14.51
CA ARG A 52 14.63 -5.53 15.39
C ARG A 52 14.18 -4.23 16.04
N GLN A 53 15.12 -3.35 16.43
CA GLN A 53 14.76 -2.02 16.93
C GLN A 53 14.09 -1.19 15.85
N ASP A 54 14.58 -1.22 14.61
CA ASP A 54 13.96 -0.48 13.50
C ASP A 54 12.57 -1.00 13.14
N THR A 55 12.38 -2.33 13.15
CA THR A 55 11.05 -2.93 12.93
C THR A 55 10.06 -2.53 14.03
N LEU A 56 10.48 -2.59 15.29
CA LEU A 56 9.65 -2.14 16.42
C LEU A 56 9.40 -0.63 16.40
N ARG A 57 10.37 0.17 15.96
CA ARG A 57 10.22 1.62 15.79
C ARG A 57 9.11 1.91 14.80
N SER A 58 9.26 1.43 13.58
CA SER A 58 8.32 1.66 12.48
C SER A 58 6.93 1.15 12.84
N SER A 59 6.84 0.01 13.52
CA SER A 59 5.56 -0.51 13.98
C SER A 59 4.93 0.36 15.08
N ALA A 60 5.69 0.79 16.09
CA ALA A 60 5.16 1.67 17.14
C ALA A 60 4.73 3.04 16.58
N GLU A 61 5.51 3.62 15.67
CA GLU A 61 5.18 4.86 14.95
C GLU A 61 3.90 4.70 14.15
N MET A 62 3.80 3.67 13.31
CA MET A 62 2.60 3.41 12.51
C MET A 62 1.34 3.27 13.38
N GLN A 63 1.44 2.64 14.55
CA GLN A 63 0.30 2.53 15.46
C GLN A 63 -0.02 3.85 16.17
N ALA A 64 1.00 4.64 16.52
CA ALA A 64 0.80 5.97 17.10
C ALA A 64 0.18 6.94 16.08
N ASP A 65 0.66 6.93 14.83
CA ASP A 65 0.16 7.76 13.73
C ASP A 65 -1.28 7.36 13.36
N SER A 66 -1.60 6.07 13.30
CA SER A 66 -2.97 5.59 13.08
C SER A 66 -3.95 6.08 14.16
N LEU A 67 -3.52 6.12 15.43
CA LEU A 67 -4.32 6.66 16.53
C LEU A 67 -4.41 8.18 16.50
N ASP A 68 -3.35 8.86 16.07
CA ASP A 68 -3.34 10.29 15.84
C ASP A 68 -4.40 10.67 14.79
N GLU A 69 -4.33 10.07 13.60
CA GLU A 69 -5.31 10.29 12.52
C GLU A 69 -6.74 10.00 12.96
N TRP A 70 -6.96 8.88 13.65
CA TRP A 70 -8.29 8.53 14.17
C TRP A 70 -8.79 9.56 15.19
N SER A 71 -7.94 9.99 16.13
CA SER A 71 -8.32 10.98 17.14
C SER A 71 -8.63 12.36 16.53
N GLN A 72 -7.89 12.76 15.49
CA GLN A 72 -8.16 13.98 14.72
C GLN A 72 -9.48 13.90 13.94
N LEU A 73 -9.77 12.74 13.34
CA LEU A 73 -11.05 12.51 12.65
C LEU A 73 -12.22 12.61 13.63
N MET A 74 -12.13 11.94 14.78
CA MET A 74 -13.15 12.03 15.82
C MET A 74 -13.29 13.45 16.35
N GLU A 75 -12.19 14.20 16.44
CA GLU A 75 -12.24 15.61 16.79
C GLU A 75 -13.02 16.43 15.76
N GLN A 76 -12.71 16.25 14.49
CA GLN A 76 -13.37 16.96 13.39
C GLN A 76 -14.87 16.66 13.35
N GLN A 77 -15.25 15.39 13.52
CA GLN A 77 -16.66 14.97 13.57
C GLN A 77 -17.39 15.56 14.79
N SER A 78 -16.79 15.48 15.98
CA SER A 78 -17.41 16.03 17.20
C SER A 78 -17.56 17.55 17.12
N ARG A 79 -16.60 18.26 16.51
CA ARG A 79 -16.72 19.69 16.19
C ARG A 79 -17.78 19.98 15.14
N ALA A 80 -17.89 19.17 14.09
CA ALA A 80 -18.91 19.35 13.07
C ALA A 80 -20.32 19.27 13.68
N ILE A 81 -20.57 18.26 14.52
CA ILE A 81 -21.86 18.08 15.22
C ILE A 81 -22.09 19.21 16.23
N GLY A 82 -21.08 19.60 17.01
CA GLY A 82 -21.18 20.74 17.92
C GLY A 82 -21.46 22.08 17.23
N ASN A 83 -21.08 22.22 15.96
CA ASN A 83 -21.32 23.43 15.17
C ASN A 83 -22.73 23.52 14.58
N LEU A 84 -23.50 22.43 14.56
CA LEU A 84 -24.87 22.43 14.05
C LEU A 84 -25.77 23.33 14.92
N GLU A 85 -26.43 24.30 14.29
CA GLU A 85 -27.26 25.28 15.00
C GLU A 85 -28.43 24.62 15.75
N ASN A 86 -29.01 23.55 15.19
CA ASN A 86 -30.06 22.76 15.83
C ASN A 86 -29.57 22.08 17.11
N VAL A 87 -28.35 21.52 17.09
CA VAL A 87 -27.73 20.87 18.25
C VAL A 87 -27.45 21.89 19.35
N ALA A 88 -26.94 23.07 18.98
CA ALA A 88 -26.76 24.16 19.93
C ALA A 88 -28.09 24.64 20.55
N ASN A 89 -29.18 24.60 19.77
CA ASN A 89 -30.54 24.90 20.22
C ASN A 89 -31.22 23.73 20.97
N GLY A 90 -30.58 22.55 21.05
CA GLY A 90 -31.06 21.41 21.83
C GLY A 90 -32.09 20.59 21.09
N ASP A 91 -32.12 20.72 19.77
CA ASP A 91 -32.90 19.91 18.85
C ASP A 91 -32.01 18.80 18.30
N GLY A 92 -32.24 17.58 18.80
CA GLY A 92 -31.45 16.40 18.44
C GLY A 92 -31.90 15.70 17.16
N GLU A 93 -32.97 16.13 16.50
CA GLU A 93 -33.43 15.51 15.24
C GLU A 93 -32.36 15.62 14.13
N ALA A 94 -31.56 16.69 14.17
CA ALA A 94 -30.40 16.86 13.31
C ALA A 94 -29.29 15.83 13.57
N ILE A 95 -29.12 15.38 14.82
CA ILE A 95 -28.11 14.37 15.19
C ILE A 95 -28.50 13.01 14.63
N THR A 96 -29.78 12.63 14.69
CA THR A 96 -30.26 11.36 14.11
C THR A 96 -30.07 11.31 12.59
N SER A 97 -30.15 12.43 11.88
CA SER A 97 -29.82 12.49 10.45
C SER A 97 -28.32 12.38 10.19
N TYR A 98 -27.50 12.94 11.08
CA TYR A 98 -26.04 12.87 10.99
C TYR A 98 -25.50 11.50 11.37
N GLU A 99 -26.19 10.82 12.28
CA GLU A 99 -25.89 9.49 12.80
C GLU A 99 -25.73 8.44 11.69
N ALA A 100 -26.56 8.53 10.63
CA ALA A 100 -26.47 7.63 9.48
C ALA A 100 -25.15 7.71 8.69
N HIS A 101 -24.34 8.76 8.92
CA HIS A 101 -23.09 9.04 8.22
C HIS A 101 -21.86 8.94 9.14
N LEU A 102 -22.04 8.52 10.39
CA LEU A 102 -20.93 8.33 11.32
C LEU A 102 -20.53 6.86 11.34
N ASP A 103 -19.25 6.60 11.11
CA ASP A 103 -18.63 5.31 11.35
C ASP A 103 -17.98 5.28 12.74
N ASP A 104 -17.79 4.07 13.30
CA ASP A 104 -17.09 3.86 14.58
C ASP A 104 -17.64 4.68 15.77
N TYR A 105 -18.96 4.90 15.87
CA TYR A 105 -19.59 5.48 17.07
C TYR A 105 -20.51 4.47 17.78
N VAL A 106 -20.69 4.66 19.08
CA VAL A 106 -21.58 3.87 19.93
C VAL A 106 -22.82 4.69 20.31
N ALA A 107 -22.62 5.93 20.75
CA ALA A 107 -23.70 6.81 21.19
C ALA A 107 -23.30 8.28 21.08
N ILE A 108 -24.30 9.17 20.99
CA ILE A 108 -24.12 10.62 21.00
C ILE A 108 -25.05 11.22 22.03
N HIS A 109 -24.52 12.12 22.85
CA HIS A 109 -25.23 12.79 23.92
C HIS A 109 -25.06 14.30 23.80
N VAL A 110 -26.10 15.06 24.14
CA VAL A 110 -26.03 16.51 24.30
C VAL A 110 -26.37 16.84 25.74
N ILE A 111 -25.43 17.48 26.43
CA ILE A 111 -25.53 17.83 27.85
C ILE A 111 -25.71 19.34 27.95
N ASP A 112 -26.66 19.78 28.77
CA ASP A 112 -26.86 21.18 29.14
C ASP A 112 -26.44 21.37 30.60
N PHE A 113 -25.22 21.88 30.82
CA PHE A 113 -24.67 22.08 32.16
C PHE A 113 -25.35 23.21 32.93
N SER A 114 -26.13 24.07 32.26
CA SER A 114 -26.91 25.10 32.93
C SER A 114 -28.05 24.51 33.76
N ASN A 115 -28.59 23.37 33.31
CA ASN A 115 -29.69 22.66 33.95
C ASN A 115 -29.27 21.32 34.57
N ASP A 116 -28.00 20.92 34.39
CA ASP A 116 -27.44 19.63 34.81
C ASP A 116 -28.19 18.43 34.21
N THR A 117 -28.61 18.53 32.94
CA THR A 117 -29.45 17.53 32.27
C THR A 117 -28.90 17.11 30.92
N VAL A 118 -29.04 15.83 30.58
CA VAL A 118 -28.85 15.34 29.21
C VAL A 118 -30.08 15.71 28.38
N VAL A 119 -29.96 16.69 27.48
CA VAL A 119 -31.06 17.23 26.69
C VAL A 119 -31.35 16.42 25.42
N PHE A 120 -30.39 15.62 24.96
CA PHE A 120 -30.56 14.66 23.89
C PHE A 120 -29.60 13.49 24.06
N SER A 121 -30.01 12.29 23.66
CA SER A 121 -29.16 11.11 23.63
C SER A 121 -29.67 10.13 22.59
N THR A 122 -28.79 9.52 21.78
CA THR A 122 -29.18 8.39 20.91
C THR A 122 -29.54 7.13 21.72
N VAL A 123 -29.23 7.14 23.02
CA VAL A 123 -29.68 6.13 23.99
C VAL A 123 -30.89 6.67 24.76
N ASP A 124 -32.08 6.16 24.43
CA ASP A 124 -33.37 6.57 24.99
C ASP A 124 -33.43 6.58 26.53
N THR A 125 -32.64 5.74 27.20
CA THR A 125 -32.65 5.61 28.67
C THR A 125 -31.87 6.71 29.40
N ILE A 126 -31.05 7.47 28.68
CA ILE A 126 -30.18 8.51 29.23
C ILE A 126 -30.78 9.91 29.03
N GLU A 127 -31.58 10.11 27.97
CA GLU A 127 -32.21 11.41 27.67
C GLU A 127 -33.14 11.87 28.81
N GLY A 128 -32.98 13.12 29.22
CA GLY A 128 -33.77 13.75 30.29
C GLY A 128 -33.34 13.40 31.71
N ASN A 129 -32.31 12.57 31.90
CA ASN A 129 -31.71 12.32 33.20
C ASN A 129 -30.80 13.48 33.64
N ASP A 130 -30.64 13.62 34.97
CA ASP A 130 -29.63 14.52 35.54
C ASP A 130 -28.23 13.98 35.17
N PHE A 131 -27.31 14.84 34.77
CA PHE A 131 -25.96 14.44 34.33
C PHE A 131 -25.23 13.62 35.41
N GLU A 132 -25.32 14.03 36.68
CA GLU A 132 -24.72 13.29 37.82
C GLU A 132 -25.31 11.88 38.03
N SER A 133 -26.44 11.55 37.39
CA SER A 133 -27.10 10.25 37.52
C SER A 133 -26.77 9.26 36.41
N VAL A 134 -26.02 9.69 35.39
CA VAL A 134 -25.56 8.84 34.29
C VAL A 134 -24.43 7.94 34.79
N ASP A 135 -24.54 6.63 34.56
CA ASP A 135 -23.61 5.61 35.06
C ASP A 135 -22.50 5.28 34.03
N ASP A 136 -22.22 6.21 33.11
CA ASP A 136 -21.14 6.08 32.13
C ASP A 136 -19.89 6.85 32.59
N PRO A 137 -18.67 6.31 32.40
CA PRO A 137 -17.43 6.93 32.86
C PRO A 137 -17.14 8.34 32.34
N TRP A 138 -17.74 8.74 31.21
CA TRP A 138 -17.65 10.09 30.68
C TRP A 138 -18.50 11.11 31.46
N ALA A 139 -19.49 10.67 32.23
CA ALA A 139 -20.31 11.53 33.09
C ALA A 139 -19.57 11.82 34.42
N SER A 140 -18.35 12.34 34.31
CA SER A 140 -17.42 12.54 35.43
C SER A 140 -17.28 14.01 35.83
N GLU A 141 -16.72 14.25 37.02
CA GLU A 141 -16.31 15.60 37.44
C GLU A 141 -15.21 16.18 36.54
N SER A 142 -14.37 15.34 35.89
CA SER A 142 -13.30 15.82 35.01
C SER A 142 -13.83 16.49 33.74
N LEU A 143 -14.87 15.92 33.12
CA LEU A 143 -15.56 16.54 31.99
C LEU A 143 -16.14 17.91 32.39
N GLN A 144 -16.71 18.04 33.60
CA GLN A 144 -17.23 19.33 34.08
C GLN A 144 -16.13 20.36 34.37
N GLU A 145 -14.97 19.93 34.87
CA GLU A 145 -13.88 20.82 35.29
C GLU A 145 -13.02 21.34 34.12
N GLU A 146 -12.70 20.52 33.12
CA GLU A 146 -11.86 20.91 31.97
C GLU A 146 -12.58 21.80 30.94
N PHE A 147 -13.91 21.79 30.95
CA PHE A 147 -14.74 22.32 29.87
C PHE A 147 -14.76 23.87 29.75
N PHE A 148 -14.27 24.61 30.74
CA PHE A 148 -14.15 26.08 30.64
C PHE A 148 -12.95 26.56 29.78
N GLY A 149 -12.18 25.64 29.19
CA GLY A 149 -11.01 25.93 28.35
C GLY A 149 -11.29 26.13 26.85
N GLY A 150 -12.46 25.72 26.35
CA GLY A 150 -12.81 25.79 24.92
C GLY A 150 -12.07 24.77 24.04
N THR A 151 -11.39 23.81 24.65
CA THR A 151 -10.74 22.68 23.98
C THR A 151 -11.63 21.45 24.04
N MET A 152 -11.46 20.54 23.08
CA MET A 152 -12.06 19.21 23.13
C MET A 152 -11.60 18.47 24.38
N TRP A 153 -12.54 17.80 25.03
CA TRP A 153 -12.26 16.88 26.13
C TRP A 153 -12.35 15.44 25.62
N MET A 154 -11.52 14.56 26.17
CA MET A 154 -11.55 13.14 25.88
C MET A 154 -11.46 12.34 27.18
N SER A 155 -12.08 11.16 27.23
CA SER A 155 -11.96 10.29 28.40
C SER A 155 -10.51 9.87 28.66
N GLU A 156 -10.14 9.74 29.94
CA GLU A 156 -8.76 9.41 30.36
C GLU A 156 -8.27 8.04 29.86
N GLY A 157 -9.19 7.14 29.51
CA GLY A 157 -8.95 5.83 28.92
C GLY A 157 -10.17 5.29 28.18
N SER A 158 -10.05 4.11 27.58
CA SER A 158 -11.21 3.39 27.06
C SER A 158 -12.04 2.81 28.20
N TYR A 159 -13.35 2.72 28.00
CA TYR A 159 -14.26 2.08 28.94
C TYR A 159 -15.27 1.22 28.20
N GLU A 160 -15.87 0.26 28.89
CA GLU A 160 -17.01 -0.49 28.33
C GLU A 160 -18.24 0.43 28.32
N SER A 161 -18.76 0.75 27.14
CA SER A 161 -19.92 1.65 27.01
C SER A 161 -21.19 0.94 27.48
N ASN A 162 -22.00 1.61 28.31
CA ASN A 162 -23.28 1.06 28.75
C ASN A 162 -24.34 1.06 27.64
N ALA A 163 -24.16 1.91 26.62
CA ALA A 163 -25.02 1.97 25.44
C ALA A 163 -24.95 0.67 24.63
N LEU A 164 -23.77 0.02 24.58
CA LEU A 164 -23.54 -1.21 23.86
C LEU A 164 -22.61 -2.16 24.63
N SER A 165 -23.21 -3.01 25.48
CA SER A 165 -22.48 -3.96 26.34
C SER A 165 -21.48 -4.82 25.56
N GLY A 166 -20.26 -4.93 26.09
CA GLY A 166 -19.14 -5.63 25.47
C GLY A 166 -18.32 -4.80 24.49
N THR A 167 -18.64 -3.51 24.29
CA THR A 167 -17.91 -2.63 23.36
C THR A 167 -17.07 -1.62 24.15
N GLN A 168 -15.76 -1.59 23.89
CA GLN A 168 -14.93 -0.51 24.40
C GLN A 168 -15.14 0.77 23.58
N ALA A 169 -15.23 1.89 24.29
CA ALA A 169 -15.38 3.22 23.72
C ALA A 169 -14.46 4.24 24.36
N ILE A 170 -14.22 5.34 23.64
CA ILE A 170 -13.61 6.57 24.17
C ILE A 170 -14.60 7.71 23.93
N ALA A 171 -14.84 8.53 24.95
CA ALA A 171 -15.72 9.69 24.81
C ALA A 171 -14.95 10.90 24.28
N PHE A 172 -15.55 11.62 23.33
CA PHE A 172 -15.08 12.90 22.81
C PHE A 172 -16.13 13.96 23.06
N ALA A 173 -15.79 15.02 23.80
CA ALA A 173 -16.71 16.07 24.20
C ALA A 173 -16.32 17.44 23.64
N THR A 174 -17.24 18.10 22.95
CA THR A 174 -17.03 19.41 22.31
C THR A 174 -18.12 20.41 22.67
N PRO A 175 -17.77 21.68 22.95
CA PRO A 175 -18.78 22.74 23.12
C PRO A 175 -19.56 23.00 21.85
N THR A 176 -20.83 23.40 21.98
CA THR A 176 -21.61 23.85 20.81
C THR A 176 -21.24 25.28 20.41
N SER A 177 -21.33 25.59 19.10
CA SER A 177 -20.83 26.86 18.52
C SER A 177 -21.50 28.12 19.06
N THR A 178 -22.78 28.06 19.43
CA THR A 178 -23.56 29.22 19.88
C THR A 178 -23.95 29.17 21.36
N ASN A 179 -23.77 28.03 22.04
CA ASN A 179 -24.04 27.87 23.46
C ASN A 179 -22.91 27.11 24.17
N SER A 180 -22.03 27.86 24.83
CA SER A 180 -20.92 27.30 25.60
C SER A 180 -21.34 26.54 26.86
N GLU A 181 -22.62 26.50 27.21
CA GLU A 181 -23.15 25.70 28.33
C GLU A 181 -23.67 24.33 27.85
N ARG A 182 -23.61 24.07 26.54
CA ARG A 182 -23.99 22.81 25.92
C ARG A 182 -22.82 22.09 25.29
N VAL A 183 -22.80 20.78 25.48
CA VAL A 183 -21.72 19.88 25.08
C VAL A 183 -22.27 18.72 24.30
N VAL A 184 -21.64 18.42 23.17
CA VAL A 184 -21.85 17.16 22.46
C VAL A 184 -20.80 16.18 22.96
N VAL A 185 -21.22 15.04 23.47
CA VAL A 185 -20.35 13.90 23.82
C VAL A 185 -20.61 12.79 22.82
N ILE A 186 -19.56 12.27 22.20
CA ILE A 186 -19.60 11.15 21.28
C ILE A 186 -18.83 10.00 21.90
N ASP A 187 -19.49 8.88 22.16
CA ASP A 187 -18.85 7.62 22.48
C ASP A 187 -18.36 7.00 21.16
N ALA A 188 -17.05 7.00 20.91
CA ALA A 188 -16.46 6.39 19.74
C ALA A 188 -16.12 4.93 20.01
N ALA A 189 -16.56 4.00 19.17
CA ALA A 189 -16.25 2.59 19.26
C ALA A 189 -14.76 2.38 18.93
N ILE A 190 -14.00 1.89 19.91
CA ILE A 190 -12.55 1.66 19.71
C ILE A 190 -12.22 0.19 19.48
N GLN A 191 -13.22 -0.70 19.56
CA GLN A 191 -13.05 -2.13 19.34
C GLN A 191 -12.47 -2.45 17.95
N THR A 192 -12.91 -1.75 16.89
CA THR A 192 -12.35 -1.90 15.54
C THR A 192 -10.85 -1.63 15.51
N ARG A 193 -10.37 -0.65 16.30
CA ARG A 193 -8.95 -0.28 16.42
C ARG A 193 -8.17 -1.31 17.24
N ILE A 194 -8.77 -1.81 18.33
CA ILE A 194 -8.21 -2.93 19.11
C ILE A 194 -8.03 -4.16 18.21
N ASP A 195 -9.01 -4.46 17.36
CA ASP A 195 -8.96 -5.60 16.46
C ASP A 195 -7.89 -5.40 15.37
N GLN A 196 -7.75 -4.20 14.81
CA GLN A 196 -6.68 -3.84 13.88
C GLN A 196 -5.28 -3.95 14.51
N LEU A 197 -5.13 -3.52 15.78
CA LEU A 197 -3.91 -3.70 16.58
C LEU A 197 -3.59 -5.19 16.81
N THR A 198 -4.61 -6.06 16.79
CA THR A 198 -4.49 -7.50 17.08
C THR A 198 -4.34 -8.36 15.82
N GLN A 199 -4.74 -7.89 14.64
CA GLN A 199 -4.84 -8.70 13.41
C GLN A 199 -3.49 -9.06 12.77
N GLN A 200 -2.39 -8.45 13.20
CA GLN A 200 -1.05 -8.93 12.83
C GLN A 200 -0.76 -10.24 13.58
N HIS A 201 -0.81 -11.37 12.86
CA HIS A 201 -0.34 -12.70 13.28
C HIS A 201 1.16 -12.72 13.65
N SER A 202 1.54 -11.92 14.63
CA SER A 202 2.91 -11.69 15.06
C SER A 202 3.01 -11.91 16.56
N THR A 203 4.22 -12.22 17.04
CA THR A 203 4.55 -12.28 18.46
C THR A 203 4.62 -10.87 19.09
N GLN A 204 4.14 -9.85 18.39
CA GLN A 204 4.17 -8.45 18.77
C GLN A 204 2.82 -8.06 19.36
N SER A 205 2.84 -7.24 20.42
CA SER A 205 1.63 -6.72 21.05
C SER A 205 1.80 -5.23 21.31
N THR A 206 0.79 -4.45 20.97
CA THR A 206 0.77 -2.99 21.15
C THR A 206 -0.33 -2.62 22.14
N ASP A 207 0.07 -1.96 23.22
CA ASP A 207 -0.83 -1.32 24.19
C ASP A 207 -0.69 0.20 24.09
N ILE A 208 -1.73 0.96 24.41
CA ILE A 208 -1.70 2.42 24.48
C ILE A 208 -1.80 2.84 25.94
N VAL A 209 -0.96 3.79 26.35
CA VAL A 209 -0.89 4.26 27.73
C VAL A 209 -0.85 5.78 27.80
N ASN A 210 -1.41 6.36 28.86
CA ASN A 210 -1.40 7.81 29.07
C ASN A 210 -0.19 8.25 29.92
N ALA A 211 -0.04 9.56 30.11
CA ALA A 211 0.99 10.17 30.95
C ALA A 211 0.91 9.75 32.43
N ASP A 212 -0.25 9.31 32.91
CA ASP A 212 -0.46 8.78 34.27
C ASP A 212 -0.14 7.27 34.38
N TYR A 213 0.41 6.68 33.31
CA TYR A 213 0.82 5.28 33.21
C TYR A 213 -0.33 4.29 33.30
N GLN A 214 -1.55 4.73 32.97
CA GLN A 214 -2.73 3.88 32.88
C GLN A 214 -2.85 3.35 31.45
N TYR A 215 -3.37 2.13 31.31
CA TYR A 215 -3.70 1.60 29.98
C TYR A 215 -4.93 2.33 29.44
N VAL A 216 -4.77 2.99 28.31
CA VAL A 216 -5.85 3.58 27.51
C VAL A 216 -6.48 2.50 26.65
N LEU A 217 -5.63 1.67 26.02
CA LEU A 217 -6.02 0.49 25.24
C LEU A 217 -5.06 -0.64 25.55
N SER A 218 -5.58 -1.85 25.73
CA SER A 218 -4.72 -3.02 25.86
C SER A 218 -5.28 -4.20 25.06
N GLN A 219 -4.39 -4.92 24.39
CA GLN A 219 -4.74 -6.16 23.70
C GLN A 219 -5.11 -7.29 24.68
N ASN A 220 -4.72 -7.16 25.95
CA ASN A 220 -5.05 -8.11 26.99
C ASN A 220 -6.13 -7.54 27.91
N SER A 221 -7.36 -8.04 27.77
CA SER A 221 -8.53 -7.56 28.52
C SER A 221 -8.41 -7.71 30.04
N GLU A 222 -7.49 -8.55 30.54
CA GLU A 222 -7.20 -8.66 31.98
C GLU A 222 -6.37 -7.47 32.53
N THR A 223 -5.71 -6.68 31.67
CA THR A 223 -4.84 -5.54 32.03
C THR A 223 -5.40 -4.17 31.66
N ALA A 224 -6.56 -4.10 31.00
CA ALA A 224 -7.15 -2.85 30.51
C ALA A 224 -7.48 -1.81 31.61
N ASP A 225 -7.65 -2.23 32.87
CA ASP A 225 -7.85 -1.33 34.04
C ASP A 225 -6.57 -1.23 34.92
N GLY A 226 -5.42 -1.60 34.35
CA GLY A 226 -4.13 -1.68 35.03
C GLY A 226 -3.35 -0.36 34.99
N THR A 227 -2.35 -0.24 35.88
CA THR A 227 -1.31 0.79 35.79
C THR A 227 0.05 0.14 35.61
N ILE A 228 0.92 0.75 34.83
CA ILE A 228 2.30 0.31 34.66
C ILE A 228 3.06 0.61 35.95
N ASP A 229 3.54 -0.43 36.64
CA ASP A 229 4.33 -0.29 37.88
C ASP A 229 5.86 -0.42 37.67
N ASP A 230 6.30 -0.79 36.47
CA ASP A 230 7.73 -0.89 36.16
C ASP A 230 8.35 0.50 35.96
N GLN A 231 9.32 0.84 36.81
CA GLN A 231 9.98 2.13 36.79
C GLN A 231 10.64 2.46 35.44
N ASN A 232 11.23 1.48 34.73
CA ASN A 232 11.90 1.75 33.45
C ASN A 232 10.90 2.04 32.35
N GLN A 233 9.70 1.45 32.43
CA GLN A 233 8.64 1.77 31.49
C GLN A 233 8.12 3.18 31.71
N ARG A 234 7.91 3.59 32.96
CA ARG A 234 7.52 4.97 33.29
C ARG A 234 8.54 5.98 32.80
N GLU A 235 9.83 5.74 33.05
CA GLU A 235 10.91 6.59 32.53
C GLU A 235 10.94 6.65 31.00
N ALA A 236 10.60 5.55 30.31
CA ALA A 236 10.54 5.51 28.85
C ALA A 236 9.31 6.24 28.28
N ILE A 237 8.15 6.15 28.95
CA ILE A 237 6.92 6.89 28.61
C ILE A 237 7.17 8.39 28.77
N ASP A 238 7.70 8.81 29.93
CA ASP A 238 8.07 10.20 30.19
C ASP A 238 9.04 10.74 29.13
N ALA A 239 10.06 9.94 28.78
CA ALA A 239 11.03 10.33 27.77
C ALA A 239 10.42 10.39 26.36
N ALA A 240 9.50 9.50 26.01
CA ALA A 240 8.81 9.52 24.72
C ALA A 240 7.97 10.80 24.58
N LEU A 241 7.20 11.15 25.61
CA LEU A 241 6.38 12.37 25.66
C LEU A 241 7.22 13.65 25.68
N GLU A 242 8.32 13.68 26.45
CA GLU A 242 9.21 14.86 26.53
C GLU A 242 9.97 15.10 25.22
N THR A 243 10.45 14.03 24.58
CA THR A 243 11.31 14.15 23.39
C THR A 243 10.55 14.11 22.07
N ARG A 244 9.28 13.70 22.08
CA ARG A 244 8.49 13.43 20.87
C ARG A 244 9.21 12.50 19.88
N ASN A 245 9.87 11.49 20.43
CA ASN A 245 10.66 10.51 19.67
C ASN A 245 10.50 9.12 20.28
N VAL A 246 10.63 8.10 19.44
CA VAL A 246 10.47 6.71 19.89
C VAL A 246 11.58 6.31 20.86
N GLN A 247 11.19 5.85 22.04
CA GLN A 247 12.10 5.31 23.04
C GLN A 247 12.12 3.78 23.00
N PHE A 248 13.24 3.20 23.43
CA PHE A 248 13.41 1.75 23.47
C PHE A 248 13.78 1.30 24.87
N THR A 249 13.10 0.25 25.34
CA THR A 249 13.52 -0.47 26.54
C THR A 249 13.71 -1.94 26.23
N SER A 250 14.63 -2.56 26.97
CA SER A 250 14.99 -3.96 26.83
C SER A 250 15.03 -4.60 28.22
N ASN A 251 13.90 -4.58 28.93
CA ASN A 251 13.79 -5.10 30.30
C ASN A 251 12.63 -6.11 30.45
N GLY A 252 12.65 -6.93 31.50
CA GLY A 252 11.53 -7.83 31.82
C GLY A 252 11.34 -9.05 30.91
N GLY A 253 12.26 -9.32 29.98
CA GLY A 253 12.14 -10.43 29.03
C GLY A 253 11.50 -10.06 27.70
N GLU A 254 11.19 -8.78 27.51
CA GLU A 254 10.61 -8.22 26.28
C GLU A 254 11.50 -7.08 25.76
N LEU A 255 11.39 -6.80 24.47
CA LEU A 255 11.90 -5.59 23.84
C LEU A 255 10.68 -4.71 23.53
N ARG A 256 10.69 -3.44 23.96
CA ARG A 256 9.56 -2.53 23.74
C ARG A 256 9.99 -1.22 23.11
N ALA A 257 9.16 -0.71 22.21
CA ALA A 257 9.23 0.62 21.62
C ALA A 257 8.07 1.47 22.15
N TYR A 258 8.34 2.75 22.42
CA TYR A 258 7.41 3.71 22.98
C TYR A 258 7.30 4.88 22.01
N ALA A 259 6.21 4.96 21.25
CA ALA A 259 5.96 6.03 20.29
C ALA A 259 4.88 6.98 20.83
N PRO A 260 5.15 8.28 20.95
CA PRO A 260 4.15 9.25 21.40
C PRO A 260 3.12 9.49 20.29
N VAL A 261 1.85 9.59 20.67
CA VAL A 261 0.74 9.97 19.79
C VAL A 261 0.68 11.50 19.76
N ASN A 262 0.50 12.11 18.59
CA ASN A 262 0.46 13.57 18.43
C ASN A 262 -0.96 14.10 18.23
N GLY A 263 -1.92 13.44 18.88
CA GLY A 263 -3.35 13.73 18.77
C GLY A 263 -3.79 14.96 19.55
N PRO A 264 -5.03 15.42 19.35
CA PRO A 264 -5.56 16.57 20.05
C PRO A 264 -5.93 16.26 21.51
N GLY A 265 -5.97 17.30 22.35
CA GLY A 265 -6.44 17.19 23.73
C GLY A 265 -5.58 16.26 24.58
N THR A 266 -6.19 15.27 25.23
CA THR A 266 -5.49 14.29 26.06
C THR A 266 -4.83 13.17 25.25
N ALA A 267 -5.12 13.04 23.94
CA ALA A 267 -4.43 12.11 23.06
C ALA A 267 -2.95 12.50 22.83
N ASP A 268 -2.60 13.77 23.05
CA ASP A 268 -1.22 14.27 23.02
C ASP A 268 -0.33 13.66 24.13
N ASP A 269 -0.97 13.09 25.16
CA ASP A 269 -0.33 12.41 26.29
C ASP A 269 -0.31 10.88 26.13
N TRP A 270 -0.76 10.35 24.99
CA TRP A 270 -0.77 8.92 24.74
C TRP A 270 0.56 8.43 24.17
N VAL A 271 0.92 7.20 24.53
CA VAL A 271 2.10 6.50 24.04
C VAL A 271 1.71 5.10 23.60
N ALA A 272 1.98 4.79 22.33
CA ALA A 272 1.91 3.43 21.81
C ALA A 272 3.12 2.62 22.27
N VAL A 273 2.87 1.58 23.06
CA VAL A 273 3.86 0.66 23.62
C VAL A 273 3.80 -0.65 22.88
N THR A 274 4.68 -0.80 21.90
CA THR A 274 4.79 -2.02 21.12
C THR A 274 5.86 -2.92 21.69
N SER A 275 5.51 -4.17 22.00
CA SER A 275 6.36 -5.13 22.70
C SER A 275 6.51 -6.44 21.93
N ILE A 276 7.67 -7.09 22.08
CA ILE A 276 7.93 -8.44 21.57
C ILE A 276 8.74 -9.23 22.61
N PRO A 277 8.39 -10.51 22.90
CA PRO A 277 9.20 -11.37 23.75
C PRO A 277 10.61 -11.54 23.20
N LYS A 278 11.63 -11.42 24.06
CA LYS A 278 13.04 -11.63 23.67
C LYS A 278 13.29 -13.05 23.18
N SER A 279 12.53 -14.03 23.69
CA SER A 279 12.60 -15.40 23.18
C SER A 279 12.32 -15.46 21.68
N ASP A 280 11.43 -14.60 21.19
CA ASP A 280 10.95 -14.58 19.82
C ASP A 280 11.79 -13.61 18.97
N ALA A 281 12.13 -12.45 19.53
CA ALA A 281 12.98 -11.45 18.89
C ALA A 281 14.39 -11.98 18.52
N TYR A 282 14.94 -12.91 19.31
CA TYR A 282 16.30 -13.44 19.15
C TYR A 282 16.38 -14.96 18.87
N VAL A 283 15.32 -15.64 18.39
CA VAL A 283 15.34 -17.09 18.07
C VAL A 283 16.53 -17.50 17.18
N VAL A 284 16.89 -16.64 16.23
CA VAL A 284 18.00 -16.87 15.29
C VAL A 284 19.36 -16.87 16.00
N ARG A 285 19.51 -16.10 17.08
CA ARG A 285 20.76 -15.97 17.85
C ARG A 285 21.22 -17.30 18.44
N ASP A 286 20.30 -18.05 19.03
CA ASP A 286 20.62 -19.32 19.69
C ASP A 286 20.93 -20.42 18.67
N THR A 287 20.22 -20.42 17.53
CA THR A 287 20.42 -21.37 16.44
C THR A 287 21.81 -21.20 15.78
N VAL A 288 22.24 -19.96 15.56
CA VAL A 288 23.57 -19.65 15.00
C VAL A 288 24.68 -19.97 16.01
N GLY A 289 24.49 -19.60 17.28
CA GLY A 289 25.46 -19.90 18.34
C GLY A 289 25.71 -21.41 18.53
N GLN A 290 24.64 -22.21 18.48
CA GLN A 290 24.74 -23.67 18.61
C GLN A 290 25.39 -24.34 17.38
N SER A 291 25.14 -23.81 16.19
CA SER A 291 25.78 -24.29 14.96
C SER A 291 27.29 -24.01 14.94
N VAL A 292 27.72 -22.83 15.37
CA VAL A 292 29.16 -22.49 15.50
C VAL A 292 29.84 -23.36 16.56
N LEU A 293 29.18 -23.62 17.69
CA LEU A 293 29.67 -24.53 18.73
C LEU A 293 29.79 -25.98 18.24
N MET A 294 28.85 -26.47 17.45
CA MET A 294 28.93 -27.81 16.84
C MET A 294 30.10 -27.92 15.86
N ILE A 295 30.31 -26.91 15.00
CA ILE A 295 31.45 -26.89 14.07
C ILE A 295 32.77 -26.89 14.84
N LEU A 296 32.89 -26.07 15.89
CA LEU A 296 34.08 -26.07 16.76
C LEU A 296 34.26 -27.39 17.51
N ALA A 297 33.18 -28.02 17.99
CA ALA A 297 33.25 -29.31 18.67
C ALA A 297 33.71 -30.43 17.73
N VAL A 298 33.19 -30.48 16.49
CA VAL A 298 33.61 -31.44 15.46
C VAL A 298 35.07 -31.20 15.06
N ALA A 299 35.50 -29.95 14.89
CA ALA A 299 36.90 -29.60 14.62
C ALA A 299 37.84 -30.00 15.77
N PHE A 300 37.42 -29.79 17.02
CA PHE A 300 38.19 -30.24 18.19
C PHE A 300 38.27 -31.76 18.29
N LEU A 301 37.18 -32.46 17.97
CA LEU A 301 37.14 -33.91 18.01
C LEU A 301 38.05 -34.52 16.94
N SER A 302 38.01 -34.00 15.70
CA SER A 302 38.87 -34.45 14.60
C SER A 302 40.35 -34.16 14.85
N LEU A 303 40.69 -32.97 15.36
CA LEU A 303 42.06 -32.60 15.74
C LEU A 303 42.57 -33.40 16.95
N GLY A 304 41.70 -33.69 17.92
CA GLY A 304 42.02 -34.52 19.09
C GLY A 304 42.32 -35.97 18.70
N ILE A 305 41.52 -36.54 17.80
CA ILE A 305 41.73 -37.89 17.23
C ILE A 305 43.05 -37.92 16.45
N MET A 306 43.30 -36.94 15.58
CA MET A 306 44.54 -36.85 14.79
C MET A 306 45.79 -36.70 15.69
N GLY A 307 45.72 -35.86 16.72
CA GLY A 307 46.80 -35.68 17.70
C GLY A 307 47.09 -36.93 18.55
N PHE A 308 46.05 -37.68 18.93
CA PHE A 308 46.18 -38.93 19.66
C PHE A 308 46.85 -40.03 18.80
N VAL A 309 46.43 -40.13 17.54
CA VAL A 309 46.99 -41.08 16.55
C VAL A 309 48.47 -40.77 16.32
N LEU A 310 48.84 -39.54 15.96
CA LEU A 310 50.24 -39.14 15.71
C LEU A 310 51.14 -39.24 16.96
N GLY A 311 50.62 -38.89 18.13
CA GLY A 311 51.37 -38.92 19.39
C GLY A 311 51.69 -40.33 19.87
N ARG A 312 50.72 -41.25 19.77
CA ARG A 312 50.88 -42.64 20.21
C ARG A 312 51.57 -43.51 19.16
N GLN A 313 51.21 -43.37 17.89
CA GLN A 313 51.74 -44.22 16.83
C GLN A 313 53.10 -43.74 16.33
N THR A 314 53.38 -42.43 16.22
CA THR A 314 54.60 -41.97 15.53
C THR A 314 55.69 -41.48 16.49
N VAL A 315 55.34 -40.62 17.44
CA VAL A 315 56.33 -39.89 18.26
C VAL A 315 56.95 -40.75 19.35
N THR A 316 56.15 -41.62 19.99
CA THR A 316 56.61 -42.44 21.12
C THR A 316 57.63 -43.52 20.72
N PRO A 317 57.42 -44.27 19.62
CA PRO A 317 58.42 -45.21 19.11
C PRO A 317 59.72 -44.52 18.66
N LEU A 318 59.64 -43.39 17.97
CA LEU A 318 60.83 -42.63 17.54
C LEU A 318 61.68 -42.13 18.72
N ARG A 319 61.06 -41.67 19.81
CA ARG A 319 61.80 -41.29 21.03
C ARG A 319 62.44 -42.49 21.74
N ARG A 320 61.79 -43.66 21.73
CA ARG A 320 62.35 -44.90 22.30
C ARG A 320 63.52 -45.39 21.46
N LEU A 321 63.43 -45.34 20.13
CA LEU A 321 64.53 -45.68 19.23
C LEU A 321 65.72 -44.74 19.42
N GLN A 322 65.47 -43.43 19.49
CA GLN A 322 66.50 -42.42 19.77
C GLN A 322 67.23 -42.69 21.11
N SER A 323 66.49 -42.98 22.18
CA SER A 323 67.05 -43.28 23.50
C SER A 323 67.88 -44.56 23.50
N LYS A 324 67.47 -45.59 22.76
CA LYS A 324 68.20 -46.85 22.63
C LYS A 324 69.47 -46.68 21.78
N ALA A 325 69.40 -45.92 20.69
CA ALA A 325 70.55 -45.55 19.86
C ALA A 325 71.60 -44.74 20.64
N GLN A 326 71.17 -43.80 21.50
CA GLN A 326 72.07 -43.04 22.37
C GLN A 326 72.75 -43.93 23.45
N SER A 327 72.08 -44.99 23.89
CA SER A 327 72.68 -45.99 24.80
C SER A 327 73.75 -46.86 24.10
N MET A 328 73.59 -47.09 22.79
CA MET A 328 74.60 -47.77 21.97
C MET A 328 75.82 -46.88 21.69
N GLU A 329 75.63 -45.56 21.55
CA GLU A 329 76.71 -44.58 21.42
C GLU A 329 77.62 -44.56 22.68
N GLU A 330 77.03 -44.76 23.85
CA GLU A 330 77.76 -44.85 25.14
C GLU A 330 78.41 -46.23 25.38
N GLY A 331 78.43 -47.13 24.39
CA GLY A 331 79.13 -48.41 24.42
C GLY A 331 78.35 -49.56 25.07
N LYS A 332 77.06 -49.40 25.37
CA LYS A 332 76.19 -50.46 25.88
C LYS A 332 75.37 -51.06 24.74
N LEU A 333 75.91 -52.07 24.07
CA LEU A 333 75.26 -52.75 22.95
C LEU A 333 74.19 -53.78 23.36
N ASP A 334 73.93 -53.95 24.66
CA ASP A 334 72.93 -54.87 25.20
C ASP A 334 71.58 -54.18 25.44
N VAL A 335 71.07 -53.55 24.38
CA VAL A 335 69.73 -52.97 24.33
C VAL A 335 68.88 -53.78 23.38
N ASP A 336 67.67 -54.09 23.83
CA ASP A 336 66.64 -54.79 23.06
C ASP A 336 65.99 -53.81 22.09
N LEU A 337 65.97 -54.10 20.78
CA LEU A 337 65.45 -53.26 19.71
C LEU A 337 64.26 -53.93 18.99
N GLU A 338 63.51 -54.80 19.67
CA GLU A 338 62.31 -55.40 19.10
C GLU A 338 61.14 -54.39 18.98
N THR A 339 60.44 -54.46 17.84
CA THR A 339 59.21 -53.72 17.56
C THR A 339 58.20 -54.63 16.86
N GLY A 340 56.92 -54.46 17.15
CA GLY A 340 55.82 -55.16 16.47
C GLY A 340 55.25 -54.41 15.27
N ARG A 341 55.87 -53.29 14.85
CA ARG A 341 55.45 -52.49 13.69
C ARG A 341 56.14 -52.97 12.41
N LYS A 342 55.39 -53.02 11.31
CA LYS A 342 55.86 -53.41 9.97
C LYS A 342 56.06 -52.22 8.99
N ASP A 343 55.75 -51.00 9.43
CA ASP A 343 55.83 -49.78 8.63
C ASP A 343 57.25 -49.16 8.59
N GLU A 344 57.42 -47.96 8.02
CA GLU A 344 58.71 -47.31 7.81
C GLU A 344 59.47 -47.05 9.11
N ILE A 345 58.77 -46.90 10.25
CA ILE A 345 59.39 -46.78 11.58
C ILE A 345 59.78 -48.17 12.11
N GLY A 346 59.01 -49.21 11.79
CA GLY A 346 59.39 -50.60 11.98
C GLY A 346 60.68 -50.97 11.24
N GLN A 347 60.78 -50.59 9.97
CA GLN A 347 62.00 -50.73 9.17
C GLN A 347 63.18 -49.95 9.77
N LEU A 348 62.93 -48.75 10.33
CA LEU A 348 63.97 -47.97 11.03
C LEU A 348 64.48 -48.69 12.30
N TYR A 349 63.59 -49.35 13.06
CA TYR A 349 63.98 -50.19 14.21
C TYR A 349 64.86 -51.38 13.77
N SER A 350 64.46 -52.09 12.72
CA SER A 350 65.25 -53.20 12.16
C SER A 350 66.61 -52.75 11.64
N ALA A 351 66.68 -51.62 10.93
CA ALA A 351 67.95 -51.06 10.45
C ALA A 351 68.91 -50.68 11.59
N PHE A 352 68.40 -50.13 12.71
CA PHE A 352 69.21 -49.85 13.90
C PHE A 352 69.59 -51.12 14.68
N ASP A 353 68.75 -52.17 14.65
CA ASP A 353 69.05 -53.48 15.26
C ASP A 353 70.12 -54.26 14.48
N ASP A 354 70.10 -54.19 13.15
CA ASP A 354 71.12 -54.77 12.28
C ASP A 354 72.46 -54.03 12.42
N MET A 355 72.42 -52.70 12.56
CA MET A 355 73.61 -51.90 12.89
C MET A 355 74.18 -52.30 14.26
N ARG A 356 73.33 -52.59 15.26
CA ARG A 356 73.73 -53.13 16.58
C ARG A 356 74.36 -54.52 16.46
N ARG A 357 73.76 -55.46 15.72
CA ARG A 357 74.32 -56.81 15.50
C ARG A 357 75.66 -56.74 14.79
N SER A 358 75.76 -55.94 13.74
CA SER A 358 77.01 -55.72 12.99
C SER A 358 78.12 -55.10 13.86
N LEU A 359 77.79 -54.16 14.75
CA LEU A 359 78.73 -53.60 15.74
C LEU A 359 79.16 -54.62 16.83
N ARG A 360 78.32 -55.62 17.14
CA ARG A 360 78.61 -56.71 18.08
C ARG A 360 79.47 -57.81 17.44
N GLU A 361 79.21 -58.14 16.17
CA GLU A 361 79.96 -59.12 15.37
C GLU A 361 81.35 -58.61 14.94
N GLN A 362 81.49 -57.33 14.58
CA GLN A 362 82.80 -56.74 14.23
C GLN A 362 83.81 -56.68 15.39
N ILE A 363 83.36 -56.82 16.65
CA ILE A 363 84.24 -56.93 17.83
C ILE A 363 84.68 -58.38 18.10
N GLN A 364 84.02 -59.38 17.50
CA GLN A 364 84.24 -60.80 17.81
C GLN A 364 84.77 -61.68 16.67
N GLU A 365 84.90 -61.14 15.46
CA GLU A 365 85.33 -61.91 14.29
C GLU A 365 86.69 -61.44 13.73
N ALA A 366 87.74 -61.61 14.55
CA ALA A 366 89.11 -61.64 14.08
C ALA A 366 89.68 -63.05 14.28
N GLN A 367 89.87 -63.75 13.16
CA GLN A 367 90.52 -65.07 12.99
C GLN A 367 89.64 -66.31 13.24
N SER A 368 89.09 -66.88 12.17
CA SER A 368 89.58 -68.14 11.55
C SER A 368 88.43 -68.83 10.85
N ALA A 369 88.44 -68.73 9.52
CA ALA A 369 87.56 -69.49 8.67
C ALA A 369 87.89 -71.00 8.76
N ARG A 370 86.83 -71.78 8.58
CA ARG A 370 86.80 -72.95 7.69
C ARG A 370 87.31 -74.26 8.28
N GLU A 371 86.39 -75.06 8.78
CA GLU A 371 86.30 -76.52 8.54
C GLU A 371 85.11 -77.11 9.32
N GLU A 372 83.93 -77.21 8.69
CA GLU A 372 82.91 -78.25 8.97
C GLU A 372 81.73 -78.14 7.99
N ALA A 373 82.04 -78.19 6.69
CA ALA A 373 81.03 -78.25 5.64
C ALA A 373 81.32 -79.47 4.76
N GLU A 374 81.00 -80.66 5.26
CA GLU A 374 81.11 -81.86 4.41
C GLU A 374 80.10 -82.99 4.67
N ALA A 375 79.03 -82.76 5.43
CA ALA A 375 77.95 -83.74 5.58
C ALA A 375 76.54 -83.22 5.28
N GLU A 376 76.40 -82.06 4.61
CA GLU A 376 75.09 -81.47 4.24
C GLU A 376 74.90 -81.35 2.70
N ARG A 377 75.91 -81.72 1.90
CA ARG A 377 75.91 -81.49 0.43
C ARG A 377 74.89 -82.34 -0.35
N GLU A 378 74.45 -83.48 0.16
CA GLU A 378 73.48 -84.34 -0.56
C GLU A 378 72.01 -84.02 -0.24
N ARG A 379 71.73 -83.38 0.91
CA ARG A 379 70.38 -82.90 1.28
C ARG A 379 70.09 -81.55 0.61
N ILE A 380 71.08 -80.67 0.55
CA ILE A 380 70.99 -79.37 -0.13
C ILE A 380 70.73 -79.52 -1.64
N GLN A 381 71.29 -80.53 -2.33
CA GLN A 381 71.08 -80.65 -3.78
C GLN A 381 69.66 -81.07 -4.17
N ARG A 382 68.98 -81.91 -3.38
CA ARG A 382 67.59 -82.30 -3.64
C ARG A 382 66.61 -81.17 -3.32
N ILE A 383 66.81 -80.53 -2.16
CA ILE A 383 66.04 -79.36 -1.74
C ILE A 383 66.28 -78.18 -2.69
N ASN A 384 67.50 -77.97 -3.20
CA ASN A 384 67.77 -76.92 -4.18
C ASN A 384 67.11 -77.19 -5.54
N MET A 385 67.09 -78.43 -6.05
CA MET A 385 66.41 -78.71 -7.32
C MET A 385 64.88 -78.54 -7.21
N GLU A 386 64.30 -78.89 -6.06
CA GLU A 386 62.88 -78.71 -5.77
C GLU A 386 62.53 -77.23 -5.55
N LEU A 387 63.35 -76.50 -4.78
CA LEU A 387 63.25 -75.04 -4.64
C LEU A 387 63.43 -74.30 -5.96
N GLU A 388 64.38 -74.73 -6.82
CA GLU A 388 64.59 -74.14 -8.15
C GLU A 388 63.37 -74.37 -9.05
N SER A 389 62.75 -75.55 -9.01
CA SER A 389 61.52 -75.83 -9.76
C SER A 389 60.32 -75.01 -9.25
N THR A 390 60.07 -75.00 -7.93
CA THR A 390 58.98 -74.21 -7.34
C THR A 390 59.20 -72.71 -7.54
N ALA A 391 60.45 -72.24 -7.52
CA ALA A 391 60.77 -70.84 -7.83
C ALA A 391 60.55 -70.49 -9.31
N ASP A 392 60.79 -71.42 -10.24
CA ASP A 392 60.49 -71.24 -11.67
C ASP A 392 58.98 -71.18 -11.92
N ASP A 393 58.21 -72.04 -11.23
CA ASP A 393 56.74 -72.03 -11.26
C ASP A 393 56.19 -70.72 -10.67
N TYR A 394 56.69 -70.27 -9.50
CA TYR A 394 56.31 -68.99 -8.90
C TYR A 394 56.72 -67.81 -9.79
N SER A 395 57.89 -67.87 -10.42
CA SER A 395 58.33 -66.84 -11.38
C SER A 395 57.38 -66.76 -12.58
N THR A 396 56.77 -67.87 -12.99
CA THR A 396 55.80 -67.89 -14.09
C THR A 396 54.49 -67.24 -13.68
N VAL A 397 53.97 -67.55 -12.48
CA VAL A 397 52.75 -66.90 -11.94
C VAL A 397 52.97 -65.41 -11.68
N MET A 398 54.15 -65.02 -11.18
CA MET A 398 54.50 -63.59 -11.03
C MET A 398 54.60 -62.86 -12.36
N GLN A 399 55.02 -63.53 -13.44
CA GLN A 399 55.03 -62.94 -14.78
C GLN A 399 53.61 -62.75 -15.32
N GLN A 400 52.71 -63.73 -15.10
CA GLN A 400 51.29 -63.61 -15.46
C GLN A 400 50.64 -62.40 -14.77
N ALA A 401 50.82 -62.26 -13.45
CA ALA A 401 50.31 -61.10 -12.72
C ALA A 401 50.96 -59.77 -13.14
N ALA A 402 52.25 -59.77 -13.48
CA ALA A 402 52.92 -58.59 -14.00
C ALA A 402 52.42 -58.19 -15.40
N ASP A 403 51.95 -59.16 -16.19
CA ASP A 403 51.37 -58.94 -17.52
C ASP A 403 49.91 -58.48 -17.46
N GLY A 404 49.24 -58.60 -16.30
CA GLY A 404 47.89 -58.12 -16.04
C GLY A 404 46.92 -59.19 -15.52
N ASP A 405 47.31 -60.46 -15.51
CA ASP A 405 46.45 -61.55 -15.04
C ASP A 405 46.46 -61.62 -13.50
N LEU A 406 45.54 -60.88 -12.87
CA LEU A 406 45.39 -60.86 -11.42
C LEU A 406 44.66 -62.11 -10.90
N THR A 407 44.13 -62.98 -11.76
CA THR A 407 43.52 -64.27 -11.39
C THR A 407 44.58 -65.35 -11.12
N ALA A 408 45.83 -65.13 -11.57
CA ALA A 408 46.91 -66.10 -11.41
C ALA A 408 47.19 -66.40 -9.93
N ARG A 409 47.20 -67.68 -9.55
CA ARG A 409 47.44 -68.13 -8.17
C ARG A 409 48.62 -69.08 -8.08
N MET A 410 49.44 -68.89 -7.05
CA MET A 410 50.54 -69.79 -6.73
C MET A 410 50.03 -71.04 -6.02
N GLU A 411 50.59 -72.19 -6.40
CA GLU A 411 50.33 -73.46 -5.72
C GLU A 411 50.93 -73.46 -4.31
N THR A 412 50.09 -73.74 -3.31
CA THR A 412 50.47 -73.75 -1.89
C THR A 412 50.89 -75.15 -1.40
N SER A 413 50.60 -76.19 -2.17
CA SER A 413 50.95 -77.57 -1.84
C SER A 413 52.40 -77.94 -2.22
N THR A 414 53.38 -77.33 -1.53
CA THR A 414 54.82 -77.62 -1.68
C THR A 414 55.43 -78.26 -0.42
N ASP A 415 56.42 -79.13 -0.58
CA ASP A 415 57.14 -79.80 0.51
C ASP A 415 58.09 -78.85 1.29
N ASN A 416 58.11 -77.56 0.92
CA ASN A 416 58.88 -76.50 1.60
C ASN A 416 57.96 -75.45 2.24
N ASP A 417 57.86 -75.47 3.57
CA ASP A 417 57.03 -74.55 4.36
C ASP A 417 57.30 -73.06 4.05
N ALA A 418 58.54 -72.68 3.72
CA ALA A 418 58.87 -71.30 3.40
C ALA A 418 58.38 -70.87 2.01
N MET A 419 58.35 -71.78 1.04
CA MET A 419 57.76 -71.51 -0.28
C MET A 419 56.23 -71.49 -0.18
N ALA A 420 55.62 -72.40 0.57
CA ALA A 420 54.17 -72.40 0.81
C ALA A 420 53.69 -71.07 1.43
N ALA A 421 54.41 -70.57 2.45
CA ALA A 421 54.11 -69.28 3.07
C ALA A 421 54.26 -68.09 2.10
N ILE A 422 55.21 -68.14 1.16
CA ILE A 422 55.35 -67.11 0.11
C ILE A 422 54.17 -67.16 -0.85
N ALA A 423 53.72 -68.35 -1.27
CA ALA A 423 52.53 -68.48 -2.11
C ALA A 423 51.26 -68.00 -1.41
N GLU A 424 51.07 -68.30 -0.12
CA GLU A 424 49.92 -67.83 0.65
C GLU A 424 49.89 -66.29 0.73
N GLU A 425 50.99 -65.65 1.16
CA GLU A 425 51.08 -64.19 1.29
C GLU A 425 51.00 -63.49 -0.09
N TYR A 426 51.54 -64.10 -1.15
CA TYR A 426 51.41 -63.58 -2.51
C TYR A 426 49.98 -63.66 -3.04
N ASN A 427 49.30 -64.79 -2.82
CA ASN A 427 47.90 -64.98 -3.22
C ASN A 427 46.98 -64.02 -2.45
N GLU A 428 47.24 -63.77 -1.16
CA GLU A 428 46.51 -62.77 -0.36
C GLU A 428 46.72 -61.34 -0.90
N MET A 429 47.97 -60.99 -1.23
CA MET A 429 48.30 -59.70 -1.87
C MET A 429 47.59 -59.55 -3.23
N LEU A 430 47.60 -60.57 -4.09
CA LEU A 430 46.89 -60.50 -5.37
C LEU A 430 45.38 -60.40 -5.20
N ALA A 431 44.78 -61.09 -4.22
CA ALA A 431 43.36 -60.97 -3.92
C ALA A 431 42.99 -59.53 -3.49
N GLU A 432 43.81 -58.87 -2.67
CA GLU A 432 43.55 -57.49 -2.25
C GLU A 432 43.77 -56.48 -3.40
N ILE A 433 44.71 -56.73 -4.31
CA ILE A 433 44.89 -55.93 -5.54
C ILE A 433 43.71 -56.12 -6.49
N GLU A 434 43.24 -57.35 -6.67
CA GLU A 434 42.07 -57.70 -7.47
C GLU A 434 40.81 -56.99 -6.94
N GLU A 435 40.52 -57.09 -5.64
CA GLU A 435 39.40 -56.39 -4.98
C GLU A 435 39.51 -54.86 -5.16
N THR A 436 40.73 -54.31 -5.08
CA THR A 436 40.96 -52.88 -5.30
C THR A 436 40.69 -52.47 -6.75
N VAL A 437 41.14 -53.26 -7.73
CA VAL A 437 40.91 -52.99 -9.17
C VAL A 437 39.43 -53.05 -9.50
N GLU A 438 38.69 -54.03 -8.97
CA GLU A 438 37.24 -54.12 -9.14
C GLU A 438 36.50 -52.99 -8.45
N GLY A 439 36.90 -52.63 -7.23
CA GLY A 439 36.34 -51.47 -6.52
C GLY A 439 36.57 -50.16 -7.28
N LEU A 440 37.72 -50.00 -7.92
CA LEU A 440 38.01 -48.84 -8.77
C LEU A 440 37.21 -48.85 -10.08
N ASN A 441 36.96 -50.03 -10.67
CA ASN A 441 36.15 -50.15 -11.88
C ASN A 441 34.68 -49.83 -11.58
N ALA A 442 34.14 -50.35 -10.46
CA ALA A 442 32.80 -50.02 -9.98
C ALA A 442 32.66 -48.53 -9.67
N PHE A 443 33.64 -47.92 -9.01
CA PHE A 443 33.67 -46.49 -8.77
C PHE A 443 33.72 -45.66 -10.06
N ALA A 444 34.52 -46.07 -11.05
CA ALA A 444 34.57 -45.41 -12.36
C ALA A 444 33.20 -45.48 -13.08
N ALA A 445 32.53 -46.62 -13.05
CA ALA A 445 31.19 -46.78 -13.61
C ALA A 445 30.16 -45.88 -12.90
N GLU A 446 30.18 -45.83 -11.56
CA GLU A 446 29.30 -44.95 -10.78
C GLU A 446 29.53 -43.46 -11.11
N VAL A 447 30.79 -43.04 -11.24
CA VAL A 447 31.15 -41.67 -11.63
C VAL A 447 30.66 -41.35 -13.04
N ALA A 448 30.78 -42.28 -14.00
CA ALA A 448 30.28 -42.08 -15.35
C ALA A 448 28.75 -41.89 -15.38
N THR A 449 27.99 -42.76 -14.70
CA THR A 449 26.53 -42.64 -14.58
C THR A 449 26.11 -41.36 -13.87
N ALA A 450 26.76 -41.00 -12.76
CA ALA A 450 26.46 -39.76 -12.06
C ALA A 450 26.73 -38.52 -12.93
N SER A 451 27.79 -38.56 -13.74
CA SER A 451 28.14 -37.47 -14.67
C SER A 451 27.13 -37.34 -15.82
N GLU A 452 26.64 -38.45 -16.36
CA GLU A 452 25.55 -38.45 -17.36
C GLU A 452 24.27 -37.85 -16.78
N GLN A 453 23.91 -38.20 -15.54
CA GLN A 453 22.76 -37.64 -14.85
C GLN A 453 22.90 -36.12 -14.63
N VAL A 454 24.07 -35.66 -14.17
CA VAL A 454 24.33 -34.21 -14.00
C VAL A 454 24.25 -33.46 -15.33
N THR A 455 24.72 -34.07 -16.42
CA THR A 455 24.63 -33.49 -17.77
C THR A 455 23.16 -33.32 -18.18
N ALA A 456 22.34 -34.36 -18.03
CA ALA A 456 20.91 -34.31 -18.34
C ALA A 456 20.17 -33.26 -17.51
N SER A 457 20.39 -33.24 -16.18
CA SER A 457 19.77 -32.23 -15.32
C SER A 457 20.24 -30.80 -15.65
N SER A 458 21.50 -30.62 -16.08
CA SER A 458 21.99 -29.30 -16.50
C SER A 458 21.30 -28.81 -17.77
N GLU A 459 20.99 -29.72 -18.71
CA GLU A 459 20.23 -29.39 -19.93
C GLU A 459 18.78 -29.00 -19.61
N GLU A 460 18.13 -29.70 -18.67
CA GLU A 460 16.77 -29.37 -18.21
C GLU A 460 16.73 -27.98 -17.55
N VAL A 461 17.65 -27.70 -16.62
CA VAL A 461 17.71 -26.39 -15.95
C VAL A 461 18.02 -25.27 -16.94
N ARG A 462 18.86 -25.53 -17.96
CA ARG A 462 19.12 -24.56 -19.03
C ARG A 462 17.85 -24.25 -19.82
N SER A 463 17.09 -25.26 -20.22
CA SER A 463 15.82 -25.04 -20.93
C SER A 463 14.80 -24.27 -20.07
N ALA A 464 14.75 -24.56 -18.77
CA ALA A 464 13.92 -23.78 -17.84
C ALA A 464 14.39 -22.32 -17.72
N SER A 465 15.70 -22.07 -17.76
CA SER A 465 16.27 -20.72 -17.71
C SER A 465 15.96 -19.92 -18.97
N GLU A 466 16.00 -20.56 -20.16
CA GLU A 466 15.55 -19.96 -21.42
C GLU A 466 14.06 -19.57 -21.35
N GLN A 467 13.20 -20.45 -20.83
CA GLN A 467 11.78 -20.17 -20.64
C GLN A 467 11.51 -19.03 -19.64
N ILE A 468 12.31 -18.95 -18.56
CA ILE A 468 12.25 -17.82 -17.63
C ILE A 468 12.60 -16.53 -18.36
N SER A 469 13.66 -16.50 -19.16
CA SER A 469 14.05 -15.33 -19.94
C SER A 469 12.95 -14.85 -20.89
N ASP A 470 12.26 -15.77 -21.56
CA ASP A 470 11.12 -15.42 -22.43
C ASP A 470 9.94 -14.85 -21.64
N SER A 471 9.61 -15.46 -20.50
CA SER A 471 8.52 -15.02 -19.63
C SER A 471 8.80 -13.62 -19.06
N VAL A 472 10.04 -13.35 -18.68
CA VAL A 472 10.47 -12.06 -18.12
C VAL A 472 10.46 -10.96 -19.18
N GLN A 473 10.80 -11.25 -20.44
CA GLN A 473 10.64 -10.30 -21.54
C GLN A 473 9.15 -9.95 -21.78
N GLU A 474 8.24 -10.91 -21.65
CA GLU A 474 6.80 -10.65 -21.76
C GLU A 474 6.29 -9.81 -20.60
N ILE A 475 6.78 -10.04 -19.38
CA ILE A 475 6.48 -9.22 -18.20
C ILE A 475 6.95 -7.77 -18.42
N SER A 476 8.19 -7.58 -18.86
CA SER A 476 8.75 -6.25 -19.16
C SER A 476 7.91 -5.50 -20.21
N ALA A 477 7.55 -6.18 -21.31
CA ALA A 477 6.68 -5.59 -22.33
C ALA A 477 5.23 -5.37 -21.85
N GLY A 478 4.78 -6.12 -20.84
CA GLY A 478 3.53 -5.89 -20.13
C GLY A 478 3.57 -4.62 -19.29
N ALA A 479 4.64 -4.45 -18.49
CA ALA A 479 4.86 -3.28 -17.64
C ALA A 479 5.00 -1.99 -18.45
N GLU A 480 5.70 -2.01 -19.59
CA GLU A 480 5.77 -0.86 -20.51
C GLU A 480 4.39 -0.45 -21.03
N ARG A 481 3.58 -1.42 -21.50
CA ARG A 481 2.19 -1.14 -21.95
C ARG A 481 1.29 -0.65 -20.82
N GLN A 482 1.52 -1.13 -19.60
CA GLN A 482 0.82 -0.65 -18.43
C GLN A 482 1.16 0.82 -18.15
N ASN A 483 2.43 1.20 -18.24
CA ASN A 483 2.86 2.59 -18.09
C ASN A 483 2.21 3.52 -19.13
N ASP A 484 2.15 3.11 -20.40
CA ASP A 484 1.46 3.88 -21.46
C ASP A 484 -0.04 4.03 -21.18
N SER A 485 -0.67 2.98 -20.64
CA SER A 485 -2.09 3.01 -20.26
C SER A 485 -2.34 3.95 -19.08
N LEU A 486 -1.45 3.95 -18.08
CA LEU A 486 -1.52 4.83 -16.92
C LEU A 486 -1.34 6.31 -17.30
N GLN A 487 -0.46 6.62 -18.26
CA GLN A 487 -0.35 7.98 -18.81
C GLN A 487 -1.65 8.44 -19.47
N THR A 488 -2.35 7.53 -20.15
CA THR A 488 -3.66 7.84 -20.74
C THR A 488 -4.69 8.11 -19.65
N VAL A 489 -4.73 7.28 -18.59
CA VAL A 489 -5.62 7.52 -17.45
C VAL A 489 -5.33 8.86 -16.77
N ASN A 490 -4.05 9.21 -16.59
CA ASN A 490 -3.65 10.49 -16.01
C ASN A 490 -4.19 11.69 -16.84
N GLN A 491 -4.12 11.59 -18.18
CA GLN A 491 -4.72 12.61 -19.06
C GLN A 491 -6.24 12.70 -18.89
N GLU A 492 -6.94 11.56 -18.83
CA GLU A 492 -8.40 11.54 -18.61
C GLU A 492 -8.77 12.12 -17.23
N MET A 493 -7.95 11.91 -16.20
CA MET A 493 -8.15 12.53 -14.88
C MET A 493 -7.92 14.05 -14.91
N SER A 494 -6.94 14.52 -15.68
CA SER A 494 -6.76 15.96 -15.90
C SER A 494 -7.95 16.60 -16.62
N ASP A 495 -8.53 15.90 -17.59
CA ASP A 495 -9.73 16.35 -18.30
C ASP A 495 -10.94 16.35 -17.35
N LEU A 496 -11.09 15.31 -16.52
CA LEU A 496 -12.13 15.24 -15.49
C LEU A 496 -12.03 16.42 -14.51
N SER A 497 -10.84 16.70 -13.97
CA SER A 497 -10.57 17.84 -13.09
C SER A 497 -11.02 19.17 -13.72
N THR A 498 -10.69 19.39 -15.00
CA THR A 498 -11.13 20.58 -15.74
C THR A 498 -12.67 20.65 -15.80
N THR A 499 -13.34 19.54 -16.11
CA THR A 499 -14.82 19.53 -16.16
C THR A 499 -15.47 19.72 -14.79
N THR A 500 -14.84 19.22 -13.72
CA THR A 500 -15.29 19.42 -12.33
C THR A 500 -15.23 20.90 -11.95
N GLU A 501 -14.14 21.60 -12.32
CA GLU A 501 -14.03 23.05 -12.13
C GLU A 501 -15.10 23.83 -12.92
N GLU A 502 -15.38 23.41 -14.17
CA GLU A 502 -16.44 24.01 -15.00
C GLU A 502 -17.84 23.82 -14.37
N ILE A 503 -18.12 22.63 -13.83
CA ILE A 503 -19.38 22.34 -13.13
C ILE A 503 -19.49 23.22 -11.87
N ALA A 504 -18.44 23.32 -11.06
CA ALA A 504 -18.43 24.17 -9.87
C ALA A 504 -18.70 25.64 -10.22
N ALA A 505 -18.08 26.16 -11.28
CA ALA A 505 -18.33 27.51 -11.77
C ALA A 505 -19.78 27.70 -12.25
N SER A 506 -20.31 26.74 -13.01
CA SER A 506 -21.70 26.79 -13.50
C SER A 506 -22.71 26.68 -12.36
N SER A 507 -22.44 25.88 -11.34
CA SER A 507 -23.30 25.76 -10.15
C SER A 507 -23.38 27.09 -9.41
N ASN A 508 -22.24 27.75 -9.18
CA ASN A 508 -22.23 29.08 -8.57
C ASN A 508 -23.04 30.11 -9.37
N GLU A 509 -22.93 30.10 -10.71
CA GLU A 509 -23.74 31.00 -11.55
C GLU A 509 -25.24 30.71 -11.45
N VAL A 510 -25.65 29.44 -11.39
CA VAL A 510 -27.07 29.08 -11.22
C VAL A 510 -27.58 29.47 -9.83
N ALA A 511 -26.77 29.32 -8.77
CA ALA A 511 -27.12 29.76 -7.42
C ALA A 511 -27.38 31.27 -7.38
N ASP A 512 -26.50 32.09 -7.97
CA ASP A 512 -26.66 33.53 -8.07
C ASP A 512 -27.96 33.93 -8.81
N ILE A 513 -28.27 33.25 -9.92
CA ILE A 513 -29.50 33.48 -10.69
C ILE A 513 -30.75 33.07 -9.89
N ALA A 514 -30.68 31.95 -9.16
CA ALA A 514 -31.76 31.48 -8.31
C ALA A 514 -32.05 32.47 -7.17
N GLU A 515 -31.01 32.97 -6.49
CA GLU A 515 -31.16 33.99 -5.45
C GLU A 515 -31.77 35.29 -6.01
N GLN A 516 -31.28 35.76 -7.15
CA GLN A 516 -31.84 36.94 -7.83
C GLN A 516 -33.31 36.73 -8.26
N THR A 517 -33.67 35.52 -8.69
CA THR A 517 -35.04 35.16 -9.05
C THR A 517 -35.94 35.17 -7.83
N ALA A 518 -35.48 34.62 -6.70
CA ALA A 518 -36.21 34.65 -5.44
C ALA A 518 -36.42 36.09 -4.94
N GLU A 519 -35.39 36.95 -5.01
CA GLU A 519 -35.51 38.37 -4.67
C GLU A 519 -36.50 39.09 -5.58
N THR A 520 -36.44 38.84 -6.90
CA THR A 520 -37.36 39.44 -7.88
C THR A 520 -38.81 38.98 -7.65
N GLY A 521 -39.02 37.70 -7.34
CA GLY A 521 -40.33 37.15 -6.98
C GLY A 521 -40.92 37.84 -5.75
N ARG A 522 -40.12 37.99 -4.67
CA ARG A 522 -40.52 38.71 -3.45
C ARG A 522 -40.84 40.19 -3.72
N ALA A 523 -39.99 40.89 -4.48
CA ALA A 523 -40.22 42.28 -4.85
C ALA A 523 -41.49 42.46 -5.71
N GLY A 524 -41.72 41.55 -6.65
CA GLY A 524 -42.94 41.52 -7.46
C GLY A 524 -44.19 41.30 -6.59
N ARG A 525 -44.12 40.37 -5.64
CA ARG A 525 -45.19 40.07 -4.69
C ARG A 525 -45.55 41.32 -3.87
N ASP A 526 -44.56 42.02 -3.33
CA ASP A 526 -44.76 43.23 -2.53
C ASP A 526 -45.40 44.36 -3.37
N ALA A 527 -44.98 44.52 -4.62
CA ALA A 527 -45.59 45.48 -5.55
C ALA A 527 -47.05 45.14 -5.89
N ALA A 528 -47.35 43.85 -6.10
CA ALA A 528 -48.71 43.38 -6.34
C ALA A 528 -49.61 43.55 -5.11
N GLN A 529 -49.10 43.32 -3.89
CA GLN A 529 -49.82 43.60 -2.65
C GLN A 529 -50.14 45.09 -2.49
N ALA A 530 -49.23 45.99 -2.86
CA ALA A 530 -49.47 47.43 -2.87
C ALA A 530 -50.56 47.82 -3.90
N ALA A 531 -50.61 47.14 -5.06
CA ALA A 531 -51.66 47.34 -6.04
C ALA A 531 -53.04 46.90 -5.51
N ILE A 532 -53.13 45.74 -4.82
CA ILE A 532 -54.37 45.30 -4.16
C ILE A 532 -54.82 46.33 -3.12
N ALA A 533 -53.90 46.89 -2.32
CA ALA A 533 -54.23 47.93 -1.36
C ALA A 533 -54.81 49.19 -2.04
N SER A 534 -54.26 49.57 -3.20
CA SER A 534 -54.77 50.70 -3.99
C SER A 534 -56.14 50.41 -4.60
N MET A 535 -56.40 49.17 -5.03
CA MET A 535 -57.72 48.76 -5.54
C MET A 535 -58.80 48.84 -4.46
N ARG A 536 -58.48 48.46 -3.21
CA ARG A 536 -59.40 48.64 -2.07
C ARG A 536 -59.74 50.11 -1.81
N GLU A 537 -58.77 51.02 -1.98
CA GLU A 537 -59.03 52.47 -1.86
C GLU A 537 -59.96 52.97 -2.96
N ILE A 538 -59.84 52.44 -4.18
CA ILE A 538 -60.74 52.76 -5.31
C ILE A 538 -62.15 52.20 -5.07
N GLU A 539 -62.27 50.99 -4.51
CA GLU A 539 -63.55 50.38 -4.12
C GLU A 539 -64.28 51.23 -3.07
N ASP A 540 -63.56 51.70 -2.06
CA ASP A 540 -64.08 52.62 -1.02
C ASP A 540 -64.52 53.98 -1.60
N GLU A 541 -63.78 54.54 -2.56
CA GLU A 541 -64.15 55.79 -3.26
C GLU A 541 -65.39 55.58 -4.15
N SER A 542 -65.47 54.45 -4.84
CA SER A 542 -66.60 54.10 -5.71
C SER A 542 -67.87 53.92 -4.90
N SER A 543 -67.78 53.26 -3.74
CA SER A 543 -68.89 53.13 -2.78
C SER A 543 -69.40 54.50 -2.29
N ARG A 544 -68.49 55.43 -1.97
CA ARG A 544 -68.84 56.81 -1.60
C ARG A 544 -69.50 57.57 -2.75
N ALA A 545 -69.03 57.40 -3.97
CA ALA A 545 -69.64 58.02 -5.15
C ALA A 545 -71.08 57.53 -5.38
N VAL A 546 -71.37 56.24 -5.17
CA VAL A 546 -72.74 55.70 -5.24
C VAL A 546 -73.63 56.35 -4.17
N GLU A 547 -73.13 56.53 -2.94
CA GLU A 547 -73.88 57.22 -1.88
C GLU A 547 -74.19 58.68 -2.23
N GLU A 548 -73.22 59.42 -2.77
CA GLU A 548 -73.42 60.82 -3.21
C GLU A 548 -74.41 60.93 -4.36
N ILE A 549 -74.36 59.99 -5.32
CA ILE A 549 -75.30 59.92 -6.45
C ILE A 549 -76.72 59.62 -5.96
N ALA A 550 -76.88 58.70 -5.00
CA ALA A 550 -78.17 58.41 -4.38
C ALA A 550 -78.74 59.63 -3.63
N GLN A 551 -77.86 60.40 -2.95
CA GLN A 551 -78.26 61.66 -2.32
C GLN A 551 -78.71 62.70 -3.35
N LEU A 552 -78.01 62.82 -4.47
CA LEU A 552 -78.39 63.72 -5.56
C LEU A 552 -79.74 63.31 -6.18
N GLU A 553 -80.00 62.01 -6.37
CA GLU A 553 -81.31 61.54 -6.85
C GLU A 553 -82.43 61.96 -5.89
N GLN A 554 -82.19 61.87 -4.58
CA GLN A 554 -83.13 62.34 -3.56
C GLN A 554 -83.35 63.86 -3.62
N GLU A 555 -82.31 64.66 -3.82
CA GLU A 555 -82.44 66.12 -3.98
C GLU A 555 -83.22 66.48 -5.25
N VAL A 556 -82.94 65.80 -6.37
CA VAL A 556 -83.68 65.98 -7.64
C VAL A 556 -85.16 65.66 -7.45
N SER A 557 -85.50 64.57 -6.74
CA SER A 557 -86.89 64.23 -6.42
C SER A 557 -87.59 65.27 -5.54
N GLN A 558 -86.87 65.91 -4.60
CA GLN A 558 -87.45 66.99 -3.79
C GLN A 558 -87.70 68.26 -4.61
N ILE A 559 -86.84 68.56 -5.58
CA ILE A 559 -87.04 69.69 -6.49
C ILE A 559 -88.24 69.42 -7.39
N ASP A 560 -88.43 68.20 -7.87
CA ASP A 560 -89.58 67.79 -8.67
C ASP A 560 -90.92 68.08 -7.95
N GLU A 561 -91.04 67.69 -6.67
CA GLU A 561 -92.21 68.01 -5.83
C GLU A 561 -92.44 69.53 -5.69
N LEU A 562 -91.37 70.33 -5.62
CA LEU A 562 -91.47 71.79 -5.56
C LEU A 562 -91.96 72.37 -6.89
N ILE A 563 -91.52 71.81 -8.02
CA ILE A 563 -91.95 72.23 -9.37
C ILE A 563 -93.42 71.90 -9.60
N GLU A 564 -93.89 70.70 -9.21
CA GLU A 564 -95.32 70.36 -9.24
C GLU A 564 -96.15 71.37 -8.43
N ARG A 565 -95.67 71.77 -7.26
CA ARG A 565 -96.33 72.78 -6.42
C ARG A 565 -96.37 74.15 -7.09
N ILE A 566 -95.31 74.54 -7.80
CA ILE A 566 -95.26 75.80 -8.58
C ILE A 566 -96.24 75.75 -9.75
N GLN A 567 -96.36 74.63 -10.45
CA GLN A 567 -97.37 74.45 -11.50
C GLN A 567 -98.79 74.58 -10.95
N GLU A 568 -99.09 73.96 -9.80
CA GLU A 568 -100.40 74.08 -9.13
C GLU A 568 -100.71 75.53 -8.73
N ILE A 569 -99.73 76.26 -8.18
CA ILE A 569 -99.88 77.68 -7.83
C ILE A 569 -100.08 78.52 -9.08
N SER A 570 -99.35 78.24 -10.16
CA SER A 570 -99.46 78.95 -11.44
C SER A 570 -100.83 78.73 -12.09
N ASP A 571 -101.36 77.50 -12.06
CA ASP A 571 -102.71 77.18 -12.53
C ASP A 571 -103.80 77.85 -11.67
N GLN A 572 -103.63 77.87 -10.34
CA GLN A 572 -104.54 78.60 -9.44
C GLN A 572 -104.49 80.11 -9.72
N THR A 573 -103.29 80.66 -9.95
CA THR A 573 -103.09 82.09 -10.25
C THR A 573 -103.69 82.46 -11.60
N ASN A 574 -103.51 81.62 -12.62
CA ASN A 574 -104.13 81.75 -13.94
C ASN A 574 -105.66 81.72 -13.85
N MET A 575 -106.23 80.81 -13.05
CA MET A 575 -107.67 80.73 -12.80
C MET A 575 -108.21 81.94 -12.03
N LEU A 576 -107.47 82.45 -11.04
CA LEU A 576 -107.81 83.68 -10.30
C LEU A 576 -107.75 84.91 -11.20
N ALA A 577 -106.71 85.02 -12.02
CA ALA A 577 -106.52 86.10 -12.99
C ALA A 577 -107.58 86.05 -14.10
N LEU A 578 -107.95 84.86 -14.57
CA LEU A 578 -109.04 84.64 -15.53
C LEU A 578 -110.39 85.07 -14.93
N ASN A 579 -110.69 84.67 -13.69
CA ASN A 579 -111.90 85.10 -12.98
C ASN A 579 -111.93 86.63 -12.76
N ALA A 580 -110.79 87.24 -12.41
CA ALA A 580 -110.66 88.68 -12.26
C ALA A 580 -110.83 89.45 -13.59
N ASN A 581 -110.28 88.93 -14.69
CA ASN A 581 -110.44 89.49 -16.04
C ASN A 581 -111.89 89.37 -16.54
N ILE A 582 -112.56 88.24 -16.26
CA ILE A 582 -113.99 88.04 -16.53
C ILE A 582 -114.85 89.02 -15.72
N GLU A 583 -114.57 89.23 -14.42
CA GLU A 583 -115.33 90.15 -13.57
C GLU A 583 -115.11 91.61 -13.97
N ALA A 584 -113.88 91.98 -14.35
CA ALA A 584 -113.55 93.29 -14.94
C ALA A 584 -114.28 93.52 -16.28
N SER A 585 -114.52 92.47 -17.07
CA SER A 585 -115.30 92.52 -18.30
C SER A 585 -116.83 92.56 -18.07
N ARG A 586 -117.29 92.15 -16.89
CA ARG A 586 -118.72 92.07 -16.51
C ARG A 586 -119.28 93.35 -15.90
N THR A 587 -118.42 94.19 -15.28
CA THR A 587 -118.82 95.46 -14.65
C THR A 587 -119.02 96.62 -15.64
N THR A 588 -118.93 96.35 -16.95
CA THR A 588 -118.99 97.34 -18.03
C THR A 588 -120.41 97.85 -18.29
N GLY A 589 -120.81 98.85 -17.50
CA GLY A 589 -122.01 99.66 -17.69
C GLY A 589 -121.76 101.12 -17.28
N GLY A 590 -120.67 101.74 -17.73
CA GLY A 590 -120.33 103.15 -17.50
C GLY A 590 -118.82 103.41 -17.58
N GLU A 591 -118.41 104.47 -18.27
CA GLU A 591 -117.02 104.78 -18.65
C GLU A 591 -116.11 105.15 -17.45
N GLU A 592 -114.82 104.79 -17.54
CA GLU A 592 -113.68 104.95 -16.59
C GLU A 592 -113.47 103.85 -15.50
N ASP A 593 -113.01 102.63 -15.88
CA ASP A 593 -112.00 101.88 -15.09
C ASP A 593 -111.37 100.68 -15.84
N GLY A 594 -110.53 100.93 -16.85
CA GLY A 594 -109.85 99.88 -17.63
C GLY A 594 -108.58 99.27 -17.00
N GLY A 595 -108.15 99.76 -15.83
CA GLY A 595 -106.86 99.38 -15.24
C GLY A 595 -106.82 97.97 -14.65
N PHE A 596 -107.88 97.53 -13.97
CA PHE A 596 -107.92 96.22 -13.31
C PHE A 596 -107.96 95.04 -14.30
N GLY A 597 -108.62 95.20 -15.45
CA GLY A 597 -108.62 94.18 -16.51
C GLY A 597 -107.24 93.99 -17.15
N VAL A 598 -106.49 95.08 -17.33
CA VAL A 598 -105.11 95.02 -17.85
C VAL A 598 -104.19 94.32 -16.85
N VAL A 599 -104.29 94.62 -15.55
CA VAL A 599 -103.51 93.93 -14.50
C VAL A 599 -103.89 92.45 -14.41
N ALA A 600 -105.17 92.10 -14.53
CA ALA A 600 -105.60 90.70 -14.53
C ALA A 600 -105.11 89.93 -15.77
N GLN A 601 -105.05 90.57 -16.94
CA GLN A 601 -104.44 90.00 -18.14
C GLN A 601 -102.92 89.81 -17.98
N GLU A 602 -102.23 90.79 -17.39
CA GLU A 602 -100.78 90.70 -17.11
C GLU A 602 -100.46 89.58 -16.10
N VAL A 603 -101.24 89.43 -15.03
CA VAL A 603 -101.07 88.34 -14.05
C VAL A 603 -101.36 86.98 -14.67
N LYS A 604 -102.33 86.92 -15.61
CA LYS A 604 -102.63 85.71 -16.37
C LYS A 604 -101.44 85.31 -17.25
N GLU A 605 -100.90 86.26 -18.03
CA GLU A 605 -99.68 86.04 -18.83
C GLU A 605 -98.50 85.63 -17.96
N LEU A 606 -98.25 86.32 -16.84
CA LEU A 606 -97.16 85.98 -15.92
C LEU A 606 -97.32 84.58 -15.29
N SER A 607 -98.56 84.16 -14.99
CA SER A 607 -98.83 82.80 -14.48
C SER A 607 -98.69 81.72 -15.55
N GLN A 608 -98.97 82.04 -16.81
CA GLN A 608 -98.72 81.14 -17.93
C GLN A 608 -97.21 81.02 -18.18
N ASP A 609 -96.48 82.14 -18.17
CA ASP A 609 -95.02 82.13 -18.29
C ASP A 609 -94.35 81.36 -17.13
N ALA A 610 -94.88 81.48 -15.90
CA ALA A 610 -94.39 80.72 -14.75
C ALA A 610 -94.68 79.21 -14.88
N LYS A 611 -95.82 78.84 -15.48
CA LYS A 611 -96.15 77.45 -15.80
C LYS A 611 -95.23 76.89 -16.89
N ASP A 612 -95.08 77.61 -17.99
CA ASP A 612 -94.22 77.22 -19.11
C ASP A 612 -92.75 77.07 -18.65
N ALA A 613 -92.28 77.97 -17.74
CA ALA A 613 -90.96 77.85 -17.12
C ALA A 613 -90.84 76.65 -16.17
N ALA A 614 -91.90 76.30 -15.43
CA ALA A 614 -91.92 75.12 -14.57
C ALA A 614 -91.90 73.82 -15.38
N GLU A 615 -92.61 73.76 -16.51
CA GLU A 615 -92.56 72.65 -17.48
C GLU A 615 -91.16 72.51 -18.11
N GLU A 616 -90.46 73.63 -18.39
CA GLU A 616 -89.06 73.57 -18.87
C GLU A 616 -88.12 73.02 -17.79
N ILE A 617 -88.31 73.38 -16.52
CA ILE A 617 -87.49 72.87 -15.42
C ILE A 617 -87.75 71.38 -15.20
N GLU A 618 -89.01 70.92 -15.26
CA GLU A 618 -89.39 69.50 -15.18
C GLU A 618 -88.64 68.68 -16.23
N HIS A 619 -88.62 69.13 -17.50
CA HIS A 619 -87.88 68.43 -18.56
C HIS A 619 -86.36 68.39 -18.31
N ARG A 620 -85.80 69.44 -17.70
CA ARG A 620 -84.38 69.48 -17.32
C ARG A 620 -84.09 68.55 -16.14
N LEU A 621 -84.98 68.44 -15.16
CA LEU A 621 -84.86 67.52 -14.04
C LEU A 621 -84.93 66.07 -14.48
N GLU A 622 -85.83 65.74 -15.42
CA GLU A 622 -85.88 64.41 -16.06
C GLU A 622 -84.52 64.07 -16.70
N SER A 623 -83.94 65.00 -17.46
CA SER A 623 -82.63 64.82 -18.09
C SER A 623 -81.50 64.64 -17.05
N ILE A 624 -81.54 65.39 -15.94
CA ILE A 624 -80.58 65.24 -14.83
C ILE A 624 -80.76 63.89 -14.14
N ARG A 625 -82.00 63.44 -13.95
CA ARG A 625 -82.31 62.14 -13.35
C ARG A 625 -81.78 61.00 -14.20
N GLU A 626 -82.05 61.01 -15.50
CA GLU A 626 -81.52 60.03 -16.45
C GLU A 626 -79.97 60.01 -16.44
N GLN A 627 -79.34 61.20 -16.37
CA GLN A 627 -77.88 61.31 -16.30
C GLN A 627 -77.31 60.79 -14.98
N THR A 628 -78.02 61.02 -13.87
CA THR A 628 -77.64 60.57 -12.51
C THR A 628 -77.74 59.05 -12.41
N GLN A 629 -78.81 58.46 -12.94
CA GLN A 629 -78.97 57.01 -13.02
C GLN A 629 -77.87 56.36 -13.86
N ARG A 630 -77.56 56.91 -15.05
CA ARG A 630 -76.46 56.41 -15.87
C ARG A 630 -75.12 56.49 -15.15
N SER A 631 -74.88 57.57 -14.41
CA SER A 631 -73.64 57.73 -13.63
C SER A 631 -73.58 56.71 -12.48
N ALA A 632 -74.71 56.38 -11.86
CA ALA A 632 -74.78 55.31 -10.86
C ALA A 632 -74.41 53.95 -11.45
N GLU A 633 -75.01 53.60 -12.60
CA GLU A 633 -74.74 52.34 -13.31
C GLU A 633 -73.26 52.23 -13.75
N GLU A 634 -72.66 53.32 -14.23
CA GLU A 634 -71.24 53.36 -14.60
C GLU A 634 -70.29 53.17 -13.40
N VAL A 635 -70.63 53.73 -12.23
CA VAL A 635 -69.85 53.57 -10.99
C VAL A 635 -70.00 52.16 -10.41
N GLU A 636 -71.22 51.59 -10.44
CA GLU A 636 -71.46 50.21 -10.02
C GLU A 636 -70.67 49.22 -10.89
N GLN A 637 -70.68 49.40 -12.21
CA GLN A 637 -69.86 48.61 -13.11
C GLN A 637 -68.35 48.79 -12.85
N THR A 638 -67.90 50.01 -12.56
CA THR A 638 -66.49 50.26 -12.19
C THR A 638 -66.11 49.51 -10.91
N SER A 639 -67.03 49.40 -9.94
CA SER A 639 -66.80 48.63 -8.71
C SER A 639 -66.65 47.13 -9.00
N GLU A 640 -67.48 46.57 -9.89
CA GLU A 640 -67.37 45.18 -10.32
C GLU A 640 -66.04 44.92 -11.04
N ASP A 641 -65.62 45.82 -11.94
CA ASP A 641 -64.34 45.71 -12.66
C ASP A 641 -63.13 45.77 -11.70
N VAL A 642 -63.21 46.55 -10.62
CA VAL A 642 -62.14 46.66 -9.61
C VAL A 642 -62.04 45.39 -8.74
N ASP A 643 -63.17 44.78 -8.37
CA ASP A 643 -63.19 43.51 -7.64
C ASP A 643 -62.59 42.37 -8.48
N GLU A 644 -62.93 42.31 -9.77
CA GLU A 644 -62.34 41.35 -10.70
C GLU A 644 -60.82 41.58 -10.85
N ALA A 645 -60.39 42.83 -11.03
CA ALA A 645 -58.98 43.18 -11.12
C ALA A 645 -58.21 42.83 -9.83
N SER A 646 -58.81 43.05 -8.66
CA SER A 646 -58.22 42.70 -7.35
C SER A 646 -57.99 41.20 -7.23
N THR A 647 -58.97 40.39 -7.67
CA THR A 647 -58.84 38.93 -7.73
C THR A 647 -57.71 38.49 -8.67
N GLN A 648 -57.59 39.11 -9.85
CA GLN A 648 -56.51 38.80 -10.79
C GLN A 648 -55.12 39.13 -10.23
N VAL A 649 -54.98 40.26 -9.53
CA VAL A 649 -53.71 40.62 -8.87
C VAL A 649 -53.40 39.70 -7.69
N ALA A 650 -54.40 39.25 -6.94
CA ALA A 650 -54.22 38.26 -5.87
C ALA A 650 -53.67 36.93 -6.40
N ASN A 651 -54.17 36.45 -7.54
CA ASN A 651 -53.61 35.25 -8.18
C ASN A 651 -52.15 35.47 -8.66
N ALA A 652 -51.80 36.69 -9.07
CA ALA A 652 -50.42 37.03 -9.42
C ALA A 652 -49.48 37.04 -8.20
N VAL A 653 -49.98 37.43 -7.02
CA VAL A 653 -49.23 37.34 -5.75
C VAL A 653 -48.89 35.88 -5.44
N GLU A 654 -49.85 34.96 -5.55
CA GLU A 654 -49.65 33.52 -5.32
C GLU A 654 -48.62 32.94 -6.30
N ALA A 655 -48.73 33.26 -7.59
CA ALA A 655 -47.76 32.80 -8.60
C ALA A 655 -46.33 33.33 -8.34
N LEU A 656 -46.19 34.58 -7.85
CA LEU A 656 -44.89 35.16 -7.52
C LEU A 656 -44.27 34.57 -6.25
N GLU A 657 -45.11 34.14 -5.30
CA GLU A 657 -44.67 33.40 -4.12
C GLU A 657 -44.16 32.00 -4.51
N GLU A 658 -44.89 31.29 -5.36
CA GLU A 658 -44.48 29.98 -5.88
C GLU A 658 -43.17 30.06 -6.68
N ILE A 659 -42.97 31.10 -7.50
CA ILE A 659 -41.69 31.34 -8.19
C ILE A 659 -40.53 31.53 -7.20
N ALA A 660 -40.76 32.27 -6.11
CA ALA A 660 -39.72 32.52 -5.12
C ALA A 660 -39.38 31.24 -4.32
N GLU A 661 -40.36 30.37 -4.08
CA GLU A 661 -40.18 29.06 -3.47
C GLU A 661 -39.37 28.12 -4.38
N TYR A 662 -39.76 27.95 -5.65
CA TYR A 662 -39.01 27.14 -6.61
C TYR A 662 -37.58 27.62 -6.83
N ALA A 663 -37.36 28.94 -6.81
CA ALA A 663 -36.02 29.49 -6.87
C ALA A 663 -35.20 29.14 -5.60
N GLY A 664 -35.83 29.13 -4.43
CA GLY A 664 -35.21 28.64 -3.19
C GLY A 664 -34.83 27.17 -3.26
N GLU A 665 -35.73 26.30 -3.73
CA GLU A 665 -35.45 24.88 -3.94
C GLU A 665 -34.32 24.66 -4.96
N THR A 666 -34.30 25.43 -6.05
CA THR A 666 -33.23 25.40 -7.05
C THR A 666 -31.88 25.75 -6.42
N ASN A 667 -31.83 26.79 -5.58
CA ASN A 667 -30.60 27.16 -4.87
C ASN A 667 -30.11 26.04 -3.94
N THR A 668 -31.01 25.39 -3.19
CA THR A 668 -30.65 24.23 -2.35
C THR A 668 -30.09 23.08 -3.19
N GLY A 669 -30.77 22.69 -4.27
CA GLY A 669 -30.28 21.61 -5.14
C GLY A 669 -28.94 21.92 -5.80
N VAL A 670 -28.65 23.18 -6.10
CA VAL A 670 -27.35 23.61 -6.61
C VAL A 670 -26.25 23.52 -5.55
N GLN A 671 -26.55 23.81 -4.28
CA GLN A 671 -25.59 23.62 -3.18
C GLN A 671 -25.24 22.14 -2.98
N GLU A 672 -26.22 21.23 -3.13
CA GLU A 672 -25.97 19.78 -3.13
C GLU A 672 -25.06 19.36 -4.29
N ILE A 673 -25.29 19.91 -5.49
CA ILE A 673 -24.40 19.68 -6.65
C ILE A 673 -22.98 20.17 -6.35
N SER A 674 -22.82 21.36 -5.77
CA SER A 674 -21.50 21.89 -5.40
C SER A 674 -20.78 20.97 -4.42
N ALA A 675 -21.45 20.49 -3.37
CA ALA A 675 -20.86 19.56 -2.42
C ALA A 675 -20.41 18.24 -3.08
N ALA A 676 -21.25 17.66 -3.94
CA ALA A 676 -20.89 16.47 -4.72
C ALA A 676 -19.72 16.73 -5.70
N THR A 677 -19.62 17.94 -6.24
CA THR A 677 -18.53 18.36 -7.14
C THR A 677 -17.21 18.49 -6.38
N GLU A 678 -17.24 19.00 -5.14
CA GLU A 678 -16.07 19.05 -4.25
C GLU A 678 -15.58 17.65 -3.87
N GLU A 679 -16.49 16.72 -3.58
CA GLU A 679 -16.16 15.30 -3.35
C GLU A 679 -15.57 14.63 -4.59
N GLN A 680 -16.11 14.93 -5.79
CA GLN A 680 -15.54 14.47 -7.06
C GLN A 680 -14.12 15.01 -7.30
N ALA A 681 -13.84 16.25 -6.89
CA ALA A 681 -12.49 16.79 -6.99
C ALA A 681 -11.50 16.02 -6.09
N ALA A 682 -11.86 15.79 -4.82
CA ALA A 682 -11.02 15.05 -3.88
C ALA A 682 -10.75 13.61 -4.34
N THR A 683 -11.79 12.90 -4.78
CA THR A 683 -11.64 11.54 -5.31
C THR A 683 -10.81 11.50 -6.60
N THR A 684 -10.87 12.53 -7.44
CA THR A 684 -9.99 12.64 -8.63
C THR A 684 -8.53 12.77 -8.21
N GLU A 685 -8.21 13.56 -7.18
CA GLU A 685 -6.85 13.69 -6.65
C GLU A 685 -6.31 12.36 -6.09
N GLU A 686 -7.15 11.60 -5.38
CA GLU A 686 -6.80 10.26 -4.90
C GLU A 686 -6.50 9.30 -6.05
N VAL A 687 -7.31 9.34 -7.11
CA VAL A 687 -7.08 8.48 -8.29
C VAL A 687 -5.80 8.84 -9.01
N VAL A 688 -5.45 10.13 -9.11
CA VAL A 688 -4.16 10.57 -9.67
C VAL A 688 -3.00 10.02 -8.84
N ALA A 689 -3.08 10.09 -7.50
CA ALA A 689 -2.04 9.54 -6.63
C ALA A 689 -1.87 8.01 -6.82
N MET A 690 -2.99 7.27 -6.92
CA MET A 690 -2.95 5.83 -7.20
C MET A 690 -2.34 5.50 -8.57
N VAL A 691 -2.61 6.33 -9.59
CA VAL A 691 -2.03 6.18 -10.93
C VAL A 691 -0.51 6.41 -10.92
N ASP A 692 -0.04 7.42 -10.18
CA ASP A 692 1.40 7.71 -10.04
C ASP A 692 2.13 6.57 -9.29
N GLU A 693 1.52 5.99 -8.27
CA GLU A 693 2.05 4.82 -7.58
C GLU A 693 2.12 3.60 -8.52
N ALA A 694 1.04 3.32 -9.27
CA ALA A 694 1.02 2.24 -10.24
C ALA A 694 2.05 2.41 -11.36
N ALA A 695 2.34 3.65 -11.76
CA ALA A 695 3.36 3.97 -12.75
C ALA A 695 4.77 3.67 -12.19
N THR A 696 5.02 4.08 -10.95
CA THR A 696 6.27 3.77 -10.23
C THR A 696 6.50 2.26 -10.12
N ILE A 697 5.47 1.51 -9.72
CA ILE A 697 5.53 0.04 -9.64
C ILE A 697 5.81 -0.58 -11.02
N SER A 698 5.27 -0.01 -12.10
CA SER A 698 5.52 -0.50 -13.46
C SER A 698 6.99 -0.29 -13.86
N GLU A 699 7.57 0.87 -13.55
CA GLU A 699 8.99 1.14 -13.78
C GLU A 699 9.90 0.21 -12.98
N GLU A 700 9.57 -0.03 -11.71
CA GLU A 700 10.29 -1.00 -10.86
C GLU A 700 10.18 -2.42 -11.41
N THR A 701 9.00 -2.82 -11.88
CA THR A 701 8.76 -4.15 -12.47
C THR A 701 9.62 -4.34 -13.73
N THR A 702 9.76 -3.33 -14.57
CA THR A 702 10.66 -3.36 -15.74
C THR A 702 12.12 -3.53 -15.29
N ALA A 703 12.58 -2.74 -14.31
CA ALA A 703 13.96 -2.82 -13.82
C ALA A 703 14.30 -4.18 -13.15
N GLU A 704 13.37 -4.73 -12.38
CA GLU A 704 13.53 -6.05 -11.77
C GLU A 704 13.50 -7.15 -12.84
N SER A 705 12.65 -7.02 -13.85
CA SER A 705 12.62 -7.94 -15.00
C SER A 705 13.96 -7.95 -15.74
N GLU A 706 14.57 -6.80 -16.01
CA GLU A 706 15.91 -6.74 -16.60
C GLU A 706 16.97 -7.46 -15.74
N SER A 707 16.87 -7.33 -14.42
CA SER A 707 17.77 -7.98 -13.47
C SER A 707 17.61 -9.51 -13.45
N VAL A 708 16.36 -10.00 -13.48
CA VAL A 708 16.06 -11.44 -13.54
C VAL A 708 16.49 -12.03 -14.89
N ALA A 709 16.29 -11.31 -16.00
CA ALA A 709 16.76 -11.74 -17.32
C ALA A 709 18.29 -11.90 -17.34
N ALA A 710 19.03 -10.92 -16.80
CA ALA A 710 20.49 -11.02 -16.67
C ALA A 710 20.92 -12.23 -15.83
N ALA A 711 20.24 -12.50 -14.71
CA ALA A 711 20.53 -13.66 -13.88
C ALA A 711 20.25 -14.99 -14.60
N ALA A 712 19.18 -15.07 -15.41
CA ALA A 712 18.87 -16.25 -16.22
C ALA A 712 19.92 -16.50 -17.33
N GLU A 713 20.46 -15.44 -17.94
CA GLU A 713 21.57 -15.52 -18.90
C GLU A 713 22.88 -15.99 -18.23
N GLU A 714 23.19 -15.46 -17.04
CA GLU A 714 24.35 -15.90 -16.25
C GLU A 714 24.22 -17.36 -15.83
N GLN A 715 23.03 -17.79 -15.39
CA GLN A 715 22.74 -19.18 -15.04
C GLN A 715 22.94 -20.12 -16.24
N THR A 716 22.47 -19.73 -17.43
CA THR A 716 22.68 -20.48 -18.67
C THR A 716 24.17 -20.65 -18.99
N THR A 717 24.97 -19.61 -18.75
CA THR A 717 26.43 -19.64 -18.92
C THR A 717 27.08 -20.60 -17.92
N ALA A 718 26.73 -20.50 -16.64
CA ALA A 718 27.27 -21.39 -15.59
C ALA A 718 26.92 -22.87 -15.84
N LEU A 719 25.69 -23.16 -16.31
CA LEU A 719 25.26 -24.53 -16.64
C LEU A 719 26.04 -25.12 -17.83
N THR A 720 26.49 -24.29 -18.76
CA THR A 720 27.37 -24.72 -19.85
C THR A 720 28.72 -25.21 -19.30
N GLU A 721 29.27 -24.54 -18.28
CA GLU A 721 30.52 -24.97 -17.63
C GLU A 721 30.34 -26.24 -16.80
N VAL A 722 29.21 -26.37 -16.09
CA VAL A 722 28.87 -27.58 -15.32
C VAL A 722 28.70 -28.78 -16.24
N SER A 723 27.95 -28.63 -17.34
CA SER A 723 27.76 -29.66 -18.35
C SER A 723 29.10 -30.09 -18.98
N SER A 724 29.96 -29.13 -19.32
CA SER A 724 31.32 -29.42 -19.81
C SER A 724 32.15 -30.20 -18.78
N SER A 725 32.11 -29.80 -17.51
CA SER A 725 32.88 -30.45 -16.44
C SER A 725 32.38 -31.87 -16.15
N ALA A 726 31.07 -32.09 -16.21
CA ALA A 726 30.46 -33.41 -16.08
C ALA A 726 30.83 -34.31 -17.26
N SER A 727 30.82 -33.78 -18.49
CA SER A 727 31.28 -34.50 -19.68
C SER A 727 32.76 -34.90 -19.57
N ASP A 728 33.63 -33.99 -19.12
CA ASP A 728 35.05 -34.27 -18.87
C ASP A 728 35.26 -35.33 -17.78
N LEU A 729 34.43 -35.34 -16.74
CA LEU A 729 34.49 -36.34 -15.68
C LEU A 729 34.04 -37.72 -16.17
N SER A 730 32.99 -37.77 -16.97
CA SER A 730 32.53 -39.00 -17.65
C SER A 730 33.63 -39.56 -18.57
N GLU A 731 34.29 -38.70 -19.36
CA GLU A 731 35.41 -39.13 -20.22
C GLU A 731 36.61 -39.64 -19.40
N GLN A 732 36.94 -38.99 -18.28
CA GLN A 732 37.99 -39.45 -17.37
C GLN A 732 37.66 -40.79 -16.72
N ALA A 733 36.40 -40.99 -16.31
CA ALA A 733 35.92 -42.25 -15.75
C ALA A 733 35.95 -43.37 -16.79
N ALA A 734 35.55 -43.11 -18.03
CA ALA A 734 35.64 -44.06 -19.13
C ALA A 734 37.10 -44.45 -19.43
N ARG A 735 38.03 -43.48 -19.46
CA ARG A 735 39.47 -43.76 -19.63
C ARG A 735 40.05 -44.55 -18.46
N LEU A 736 39.58 -44.31 -17.23
CA LEU A 736 39.98 -45.09 -16.06
C LEU A 736 39.49 -46.53 -16.17
N SER A 737 38.23 -46.74 -16.54
CA SER A 737 37.66 -48.07 -16.77
C SER A 737 38.42 -48.82 -17.86
N GLU A 738 38.70 -48.18 -19.02
CA GLU A 738 39.51 -48.80 -20.09
C GLU A 738 40.95 -49.14 -19.63
N ALA A 739 41.54 -48.32 -18.75
CA ALA A 739 42.86 -48.62 -18.19
C ALA A 739 42.84 -49.78 -17.19
N LEU A 740 41.72 -49.97 -16.48
CA LEU A 740 41.51 -51.06 -15.53
C LEU A 740 41.14 -52.39 -16.22
N ASP A 741 40.46 -52.34 -17.38
CA ASP A 741 40.13 -53.51 -18.21
C ASP A 741 41.35 -54.29 -18.74
N ARG A 742 42.56 -53.73 -18.60
CA ARG A 742 43.80 -54.45 -18.89
C ARG A 742 44.11 -55.55 -17.86
N PHE A 743 43.52 -55.49 -16.67
CA PHE A 743 43.74 -56.46 -15.61
C PHE A 743 42.63 -57.51 -15.62
N ASP A 744 42.98 -58.79 -15.72
CA ASP A 744 42.01 -59.88 -15.63
C ASP A 744 41.72 -60.17 -14.14
N THR A 745 40.45 -60.10 -13.74
CA THR A 745 39.96 -60.40 -12.39
C THR A 745 38.85 -61.45 -12.44
N ASP A 746 38.75 -62.28 -11.41
CA ASP A 746 37.79 -63.39 -11.21
C ASP A 746 36.83 -63.10 -10.05
N ALA A 747 36.98 -61.98 -9.33
CA ALA A 747 36.12 -61.64 -8.22
C ALA A 747 34.72 -61.22 -8.73
N GLU A 748 33.71 -61.94 -8.26
CA GLU A 748 32.33 -61.51 -8.43
C GLU A 748 32.09 -60.41 -7.39
N VAL A 749 31.86 -59.18 -7.85
CA VAL A 749 31.41 -58.08 -7.00
C VAL A 749 30.05 -58.44 -6.39
N GLU A 750 30.05 -59.09 -5.21
CA GLU A 750 28.88 -59.22 -4.34
C GLU A 750 28.51 -57.83 -3.81
N GLY A 751 27.78 -57.05 -4.62
CA GLY A 751 27.36 -55.72 -4.20
C GLY A 751 26.72 -54.84 -5.28
N ALA A 752 26.83 -55.18 -6.55
CA ALA A 752 26.05 -54.53 -7.60
C ALA A 752 24.65 -55.16 -7.68
N GLU A 753 23.86 -55.04 -6.60
CA GLU A 753 22.42 -54.96 -6.80
C GLU A 753 22.19 -53.72 -7.66
N THR A 754 21.95 -53.99 -8.94
CA THR A 754 21.33 -53.09 -9.90
C THR A 754 20.06 -52.54 -9.26
N ARG A 755 20.18 -51.44 -8.50
CA ARG A 755 19.12 -50.44 -8.38
C ARG A 755 19.07 -49.74 -9.73
N MET A 756 18.56 -50.45 -10.73
CA MET A 756 17.71 -49.84 -11.74
C MET A 756 16.60 -49.18 -10.93
N LEU A 757 16.77 -47.89 -10.64
CA LEU A 757 15.62 -47.03 -10.56
C LEU A 757 14.97 -47.18 -11.93
N GLU A 758 13.87 -47.94 -11.97
CA GLU A 758 12.87 -47.79 -13.01
C GLU A 758 12.65 -46.29 -13.13
N GLY A 759 13.18 -45.70 -14.21
CA GLY A 759 12.68 -44.45 -14.68
C GLY A 759 11.20 -44.65 -14.88
N GLU A 760 10.40 -43.97 -14.07
CA GLU A 760 9.08 -43.55 -14.51
C GLU A 760 9.32 -42.71 -15.76
N ALA A 761 9.24 -43.40 -16.91
CA ALA A 761 8.99 -42.78 -18.18
C ALA A 761 7.65 -42.06 -18.04
N LEU A 762 7.69 -40.77 -17.73
CA LEU A 762 6.67 -39.84 -18.18
C LEU A 762 6.90 -39.63 -19.68
N GLU A 763 6.64 -40.68 -20.47
CA GLU A 763 6.30 -40.48 -21.87
C GLU A 763 4.89 -39.88 -21.90
N GLY A 764 4.82 -38.68 -22.48
CA GLY A 764 3.57 -38.04 -22.82
C GLY A 764 2.69 -38.98 -23.63
N THR A 765 1.45 -39.14 -23.18
CA THR A 765 0.37 -39.62 -24.04
C THR A 765 0.02 -38.51 -25.00
N GLY A 766 0.64 -38.55 -26.17
CA GLY A 766 0.23 -37.76 -27.32
C GLY A 766 0.51 -38.58 -28.57
N GLU A 767 -0.48 -39.36 -29.00
CA GLU A 767 -0.77 -39.78 -30.38
C GLU A 767 -1.99 -40.71 -30.27
N GLY A 768 -3.18 -40.42 -30.77
CA GLY A 768 -3.53 -39.83 -32.06
C GLY A 768 -4.03 -40.98 -32.93
N GLU A 769 -5.34 -41.10 -33.18
CA GLU A 769 -5.83 -42.11 -34.13
C GLU A 769 -7.21 -41.76 -34.70
N GLU A 770 -7.24 -41.49 -36.02
CA GLU A 770 -8.38 -41.79 -36.89
C GLU A 770 -8.03 -43.03 -37.76
N PRO A 771 -9.02 -43.82 -38.20
CA PRO A 771 -8.84 -45.26 -38.33
C PRO A 771 -8.93 -45.77 -39.78
N ALA A 772 -8.43 -46.98 -40.02
CA ALA A 772 -8.89 -47.81 -41.13
C ALA A 772 -8.78 -49.31 -40.84
N GLY A 773 -9.93 -49.92 -40.57
CA GLY A 773 -10.42 -51.03 -41.40
C GLY A 773 -10.25 -52.47 -40.92
N GLU A 774 -11.42 -53.13 -40.89
CA GLU A 774 -11.69 -54.58 -40.94
C GLU A 774 -11.68 -55.32 -39.59
N ALA A 775 -12.64 -56.18 -39.24
CA ALA A 775 -13.98 -56.50 -39.71
C ALA A 775 -14.56 -57.48 -38.65
N ASP A 776 -15.90 -57.50 -38.56
CA ASP A 776 -16.73 -58.64 -38.15
C ASP A 776 -16.70 -59.12 -36.68
N ASP A 777 -17.76 -58.74 -35.96
CA ASP A 777 -18.93 -59.62 -35.68
C ASP A 777 -19.27 -59.91 -34.21
N ASP A 778 -20.56 -59.66 -33.94
CA ASP A 778 -21.46 -60.21 -32.92
C ASP A 778 -21.21 -60.03 -31.42
N GLY A 779 -22.23 -59.44 -30.77
CA GLY A 779 -22.81 -60.10 -29.59
C GLY A 779 -23.10 -59.25 -28.35
N VAL A 780 -24.21 -58.49 -28.40
CA VAL A 780 -25.41 -58.73 -27.54
C VAL A 780 -25.25 -58.69 -26.01
N ASP A 781 -26.07 -57.82 -25.40
CA ASP A 781 -26.72 -57.88 -24.07
C ASP A 781 -25.78 -57.90 -22.84
N ASP A 782 -26.11 -57.40 -21.66
CA ASP A 782 -27.29 -56.77 -21.08
C ASP A 782 -26.82 -56.28 -19.68
N ASP A 783 -27.63 -55.41 -19.10
CA ASP A 783 -28.06 -55.54 -17.72
C ASP A 783 -27.13 -55.23 -16.52
N VAL A 784 -27.49 -54.08 -15.96
CA VAL A 784 -27.98 -53.81 -14.59
C VAL A 784 -27.10 -53.81 -13.36
N ASP A 785 -27.44 -52.75 -12.62
CA ASP A 785 -27.81 -52.71 -11.22
C ASP A 785 -26.73 -52.41 -10.18
N ALA A 786 -26.63 -51.10 -9.92
CA ALA A 786 -27.37 -50.47 -8.83
C ALA A 786 -26.79 -50.49 -7.41
N PHE A 787 -27.17 -49.37 -6.80
CA PHE A 787 -27.28 -49.01 -5.39
C PHE A 787 -26.08 -48.23 -4.85
N ASP A 788 -26.12 -46.88 -4.87
CA ASP A 788 -27.03 -45.96 -4.14
C ASP A 788 -26.52 -45.69 -2.72
N HIS A 789 -25.96 -44.50 -2.53
CA HIS A 789 -26.48 -43.56 -1.54
C HIS A 789 -26.06 -42.13 -1.91
N ASP A 790 -26.97 -41.39 -2.57
CA ASP A 790 -27.74 -40.26 -2.00
C ASP A 790 -27.09 -39.49 -0.81
N VAL A 791 -27.15 -38.16 -0.65
CA VAL A 791 -28.07 -37.07 -1.06
C VAL A 791 -27.56 -35.85 -0.25
N ALA A 792 -27.78 -34.57 -0.55
CA ALA A 792 -28.28 -33.84 -1.70
C ALA A 792 -28.07 -32.34 -1.39
N VAL A 793 -28.09 -31.53 -2.44
CA VAL A 793 -28.42 -30.12 -2.40
C VAL A 793 -29.58 -29.95 -3.37
N GLU A 794 -30.77 -29.61 -2.86
CA GLU A 794 -31.90 -28.92 -3.51
C GLU A 794 -32.76 -28.37 -2.33
N ASP A 795 -33.58 -27.31 -2.37
CA ASP A 795 -34.33 -26.77 -3.49
C ASP A 795 -35.06 -25.43 -3.16
N PHE A 796 -35.43 -24.72 -4.24
CA PHE A 796 -36.50 -23.74 -4.54
C PHE A 796 -37.32 -22.97 -3.47
N GLY A 797 -37.67 -21.73 -3.87
CA GLY A 797 -38.97 -21.11 -3.53
C GLY A 797 -39.23 -19.73 -4.17
N ALA A 798 -40.10 -19.67 -5.17
CA ALA A 798 -40.62 -18.46 -5.84
C ALA A 798 -42.11 -18.21 -5.51
N ASP A 799 -42.58 -16.96 -5.58
CA ASP A 799 -43.93 -16.48 -6.01
C ASP A 799 -43.98 -14.92 -5.85
N ALA A 800 -44.71 -14.06 -6.57
CA ALA A 800 -45.86 -14.20 -7.46
C ALA A 800 -46.03 -12.95 -8.38
N ALA A 801 -46.85 -13.10 -9.43
CA ALA A 801 -47.07 -12.24 -10.59
C ALA A 801 -48.01 -11.02 -10.44
N THR A 802 -47.93 -10.06 -11.38
CA THR A 802 -49.09 -9.48 -12.12
C THR A 802 -48.67 -8.55 -13.29
N GLU A 803 -49.12 -8.86 -14.51
CA GLU A 803 -49.36 -7.88 -15.61
C GLU A 803 -50.87 -7.53 -15.65
N PRO A 804 -51.29 -6.44 -16.34
CA PRO A 804 -51.77 -6.60 -17.73
C PRO A 804 -51.57 -5.43 -18.72
N GLU A 805 -51.30 -5.82 -19.98
CA GLU A 805 -51.81 -5.35 -21.29
C GLU A 805 -51.90 -3.86 -21.73
N GLY A 806 -51.41 -3.59 -22.96
CA GLY A 806 -52.13 -2.73 -23.93
C GLY A 806 -51.37 -2.07 -25.10
N GLY A 807 -51.33 -2.72 -26.28
CA GLY A 807 -51.77 -2.11 -27.56
C GLY A 807 -50.80 -1.38 -28.54
N ALA A 808 -50.32 -2.14 -29.54
CA ALA A 808 -50.23 -1.88 -31.00
C ALA A 808 -50.08 -0.46 -31.61
N ASP A 809 -49.08 -0.27 -32.50
CA ASP A 809 -49.26 -0.27 -33.98
C ASP A 809 -47.90 -0.19 -34.75
N GLU A 810 -47.77 -1.01 -35.80
CA GLU A 810 -46.74 -0.99 -36.87
C GLU A 810 -47.37 -0.31 -38.14
N PRO A 811 -46.75 -0.12 -39.35
CA PRO A 811 -45.53 -0.75 -39.89
C PRO A 811 -44.59 0.10 -40.83
N ALA A 812 -43.46 -0.53 -41.18
CA ALA A 812 -42.75 -0.61 -42.48
C ALA A 812 -42.12 0.62 -43.18
N ALA A 813 -40.79 0.56 -43.38
CA ALA A 813 -40.14 0.24 -44.67
C ALA A 813 -38.59 0.24 -44.59
N SER A 814 -37.96 -0.84 -45.11
CA SER A 814 -36.52 -1.05 -45.41
C SER A 814 -35.97 -0.07 -46.50
N PRO A 815 -34.72 -0.19 -47.05
CA PRO A 815 -33.66 -1.20 -46.85
C PRO A 815 -32.16 -0.71 -46.92
N ALA A 816 -31.24 -1.66 -46.70
CA ALA A 816 -30.06 -1.99 -47.54
C ALA A 816 -28.62 -1.80 -46.96
N ALA A 817 -27.98 -2.97 -46.73
CA ALA A 817 -26.68 -3.44 -47.26
C ALA A 817 -25.31 -2.91 -46.73
N GLU A 818 -24.63 -3.74 -45.91
CA GLU A 818 -23.42 -4.58 -46.20
C GLU A 818 -22.34 -4.12 -47.24
N PRO A 819 -21.10 -4.69 -47.27
CA PRO A 819 -20.14 -5.02 -46.20
C PRO A 819 -18.63 -4.95 -46.62
N ALA A 820 -17.73 -5.39 -45.71
CA ALA A 820 -16.52 -6.22 -45.88
C ALA A 820 -15.21 -5.69 -46.53
N ASP A 821 -14.09 -6.00 -45.86
CA ASP A 821 -12.79 -6.22 -46.49
C ASP A 821 -12.08 -7.44 -45.85
N GLU A 822 -11.87 -8.48 -46.66
CA GLU A 822 -10.87 -9.54 -46.50
C GLU A 822 -10.08 -9.57 -47.82
N ALA A 823 -8.75 -9.52 -47.78
CA ALA A 823 -7.90 -10.38 -48.62
C ALA A 823 -6.40 -10.18 -48.32
N ARG A 824 -5.75 -11.29 -47.95
CA ARG A 824 -4.36 -11.59 -48.27
C ARG A 824 -4.27 -12.00 -49.75
N GLY A 825 -3.14 -11.73 -50.41
CA GLY A 825 -2.80 -12.42 -51.65
C GLY A 825 -1.74 -11.76 -52.53
N ASP A 826 -0.51 -12.24 -52.32
CA ASP A 826 0.48 -12.58 -53.36
C ASP A 826 1.45 -11.56 -53.99
N GLU A 827 2.70 -12.04 -53.92
CA GLU A 827 3.70 -12.13 -54.99
C GLU A 827 4.73 -11.00 -55.21
N ASP A 828 5.97 -11.43 -54.95
CA ASP A 828 7.14 -11.36 -55.81
C ASP A 828 8.16 -10.22 -55.68
N VAL A 829 9.36 -10.68 -55.27
CA VAL A 829 10.67 -10.40 -55.88
C VAL A 829 11.23 -8.98 -55.71
N GLY A 830 12.23 -8.91 -54.83
CA GLY A 830 13.59 -8.79 -55.35
C GLY A 830 14.29 -7.45 -55.12
N THR A 831 15.38 -7.59 -54.35
CA THR A 831 16.69 -6.93 -54.53
C THR A 831 16.92 -5.50 -54.04
N ALA A 832 18.04 -5.42 -53.30
CA ALA A 832 19.07 -4.38 -53.34
C ALA A 832 18.71 -3.07 -52.62
N THR A 833 19.15 -2.92 -51.38
CA THR A 833 20.44 -2.29 -50.97
C THR A 833 20.52 -0.80 -51.27
N ASP A 834 20.79 -0.08 -50.19
CA ASP A 834 21.87 0.89 -50.04
C ASP A 834 21.48 2.38 -49.97
N GLN A 835 22.00 2.98 -48.89
CA GLN A 835 22.62 4.30 -48.83
C GLN A 835 21.71 5.54 -48.99
N THR A 836 21.45 6.24 -47.88
CA THR A 836 22.25 7.33 -47.26
C THR A 836 21.85 8.71 -47.75
N ASP A 837 21.66 9.57 -46.76
CA ASP A 837 22.09 10.96 -46.66
C ASP A 837 21.38 12.09 -47.43
N GLU A 838 21.49 13.24 -46.76
CA GLU A 838 21.21 14.62 -47.13
C GLU A 838 19.74 15.04 -46.95
N ALA A 839 19.35 15.71 -45.86
CA ALA A 839 19.77 17.03 -45.35
C ALA A 839 19.44 18.21 -46.26
N THR A 840 18.61 19.12 -45.72
CA THR A 840 18.42 20.54 -46.07
C THR A 840 17.81 20.82 -47.46
N ASP A 841 16.90 21.77 -47.68
CA ASP A 841 16.85 23.14 -47.15
C ASP A 841 15.49 23.77 -47.51
N GLN A 842 15.07 24.72 -46.67
CA GLN A 842 14.26 25.95 -46.92
C GLN A 842 13.18 26.00 -48.02
N THR A 843 12.04 26.56 -47.64
CA THR A 843 11.37 27.76 -48.23
C THR A 843 10.05 27.92 -47.46
N GLY A 844 9.51 29.09 -47.15
CA GLY A 844 9.76 30.45 -47.59
C GLY A 844 8.49 31.25 -47.22
N GLU A 845 8.72 32.51 -46.86
CA GLU A 845 7.81 33.66 -46.89
C GLU A 845 6.36 33.43 -47.36
N ASP A 846 5.37 33.90 -46.59
CA ASP A 846 4.72 35.17 -46.97
C ASP A 846 3.78 35.74 -45.91
N VAL A 847 3.80 37.07 -45.88
CA VAL A 847 3.12 38.03 -45.00
C VAL A 847 1.74 38.36 -45.55
N PHE A 848 0.70 38.54 -44.71
CA PHE A 848 -0.27 39.63 -44.88
C PHE A 848 -1.00 40.01 -43.57
N ASP A 849 -1.01 41.32 -43.38
CA ASP A 849 -1.42 42.17 -42.26
C ASP A 849 -2.92 42.53 -42.27
N PHE A 850 -3.54 42.70 -41.10
CA PHE A 850 -4.35 43.89 -40.77
C PHE A 850 -4.57 43.98 -39.25
N GLY A 851 -3.97 45.00 -38.63
CA GLY A 851 -4.10 45.29 -37.20
C GLY A 851 -5.17 46.29 -36.77
N GLN A 852 -5.21 46.52 -35.45
CA GLN A 852 -5.55 47.74 -34.69
C GLN A 852 -5.37 47.35 -33.20
N ALA A 853 -4.43 47.84 -32.38
CA ALA A 853 -3.93 49.17 -32.04
C ALA A 853 -4.93 50.05 -31.27
N GLU A 854 -4.76 50.11 -29.94
CA GLU A 854 -4.87 51.36 -29.17
C GLU A 854 -3.72 51.48 -28.14
N ARG A 855 -3.37 52.73 -27.87
CA ARG A 855 -2.15 53.25 -27.23
C ARG A 855 -2.50 53.99 -25.94
N SER A 856 -1.43 54.31 -25.20
CA SER A 856 -1.17 55.48 -24.32
C SER A 856 -1.23 55.18 -22.81
N ASP A 857 -0.36 55.69 -21.94
CA ASP A 857 0.60 56.81 -22.06
C ASP A 857 1.75 56.74 -21.01
N ALA A 858 2.75 57.60 -21.24
CA ALA A 858 4.04 57.93 -20.57
C ALA A 858 4.05 58.07 -19.03
N GLY A 859 5.18 57.96 -18.30
CA GLY A 859 6.48 58.68 -18.32
C GLY A 859 6.99 58.68 -16.85
N SER A 860 8.25 58.82 -16.44
CA SER A 860 9.35 59.68 -16.87
C SER A 860 10.66 59.27 -16.14
N ASP A 861 11.78 59.39 -16.84
CA ASP A 861 13.16 59.53 -16.31
C ASP A 861 13.41 61.03 -15.95
N PRO A 862 14.47 61.40 -15.19
CA PRO A 862 15.76 61.75 -15.83
C PRO A 862 17.04 61.46 -15.01
N GLY A 863 18.09 60.97 -15.68
CA GLY A 863 19.24 61.86 -16.00
C GLY A 863 20.65 61.55 -15.46
N GLU A 864 21.58 61.42 -16.43
CA GLU A 864 23.00 61.88 -16.50
C GLU A 864 24.10 61.13 -15.71
N ASP A 865 25.36 60.99 -16.15
CA ASP A 865 26.12 61.00 -17.42
C ASP A 865 27.58 60.63 -17.02
N ASP A 866 28.41 60.30 -18.02
CA ASP A 866 29.88 60.29 -18.07
C ASP A 866 30.69 59.05 -17.59
N GLY A 867 31.32 58.38 -18.58
CA GLY A 867 32.77 58.51 -18.71
C GLY A 867 33.68 57.26 -18.58
N ALA A 868 33.90 56.58 -19.71
CA ALA A 868 35.18 56.05 -20.23
C ALA A 868 36.17 55.21 -19.37
N GLY A 869 36.58 54.06 -19.94
CA GLY A 869 38.02 53.73 -20.06
C GLY A 869 38.52 52.42 -19.44
N ASP A 870 38.63 51.41 -20.30
CA ASP A 870 39.78 50.51 -20.52
C ASP A 870 40.49 49.74 -19.38
N ASP A 871 40.79 48.48 -19.76
CA ASP A 871 41.93 47.63 -19.43
C ASP A 871 41.93 46.63 -18.26
N SER A 872 42.21 45.38 -18.67
CA SER A 872 43.01 44.34 -18.01
C SER A 872 42.48 43.54 -16.81
N ALA A 873 42.15 42.27 -17.13
CA ALA A 873 42.62 41.00 -16.55
C ALA A 873 42.96 40.86 -15.05
N ASP A 874 42.48 39.71 -14.55
CA ASP A 874 42.88 38.92 -13.37
C ASP A 874 42.34 39.31 -11.99
N VAL A 875 41.53 38.37 -11.45
CA VAL A 875 41.49 37.80 -10.09
C VAL A 875 40.07 37.67 -9.53
N ALA A 876 39.67 36.39 -9.39
CA ALA A 876 38.88 35.76 -8.33
C ALA A 876 37.37 36.03 -8.14
N GLU A 877 36.68 34.89 -8.01
CA GLU A 877 35.59 34.58 -7.07
C GLU A 877 34.25 35.31 -7.19
N GLY A 878 33.22 34.53 -7.54
CA GLY A 878 31.82 34.94 -7.46
C GLY A 878 30.91 33.89 -8.08
N ALA A 879 30.92 32.68 -7.50
CA ALA A 879 30.05 31.59 -7.89
C ALA A 879 28.58 31.90 -7.53
N LEU A 880 27.66 31.65 -8.46
CA LEU A 880 26.26 31.40 -8.15
C LEU A 880 26.16 29.93 -7.72
N THR A 881 26.17 29.70 -6.41
CA THR A 881 25.94 28.41 -5.76
C THR A 881 24.76 28.58 -4.81
N ASP A 882 23.59 28.10 -5.21
CA ASP A 882 22.49 27.86 -4.26
C ASP A 882 21.73 26.60 -4.67
N VAL A 883 21.23 25.87 -3.69
CA VAL A 883 20.54 24.58 -3.81
C VAL A 883 19.03 24.79 -4.06
N SER A 884 18.63 25.99 -4.47
CA SER A 884 17.23 26.42 -4.62
C SER A 884 16.44 25.71 -5.72
N GLY A 885 17.04 24.76 -6.45
CA GLY A 885 16.37 23.90 -7.42
C GLY A 885 15.94 22.54 -6.87
N VAL A 886 16.16 22.27 -5.57
CA VAL A 886 15.76 21.05 -4.89
C VAL A 886 14.70 21.44 -3.87
N GLY A 887 13.54 20.75 -3.86
CA GLY A 887 12.37 21.11 -3.04
C GLY A 887 12.72 21.46 -1.58
N ASP A 888 12.00 22.42 -1.00
CA ASP A 888 12.40 23.15 0.22
C ASP A 888 12.83 22.24 1.39
N ALA A 889 12.12 21.13 1.61
CA ALA A 889 12.46 20.15 2.66
C ALA A 889 13.84 19.51 2.48
N LYS A 890 14.22 19.23 1.22
CA LYS A 890 15.51 18.59 0.89
C LYS A 890 16.65 19.60 0.91
N ALA A 891 16.38 20.86 0.57
CA ALA A 891 17.33 21.96 0.75
C ALA A 891 17.60 22.25 2.23
N GLU A 892 16.60 22.11 3.10
CA GLU A 892 16.74 22.27 4.55
C GLU A 892 17.52 21.10 5.20
N ALA A 893 17.23 19.86 4.79
CA ALA A 893 18.00 18.68 5.23
C ALA A 893 19.48 18.76 4.85
N LEU A 894 19.80 19.26 3.65
CA LEU A 894 21.19 19.44 3.19
C LEU A 894 21.93 20.53 3.98
N ARG A 895 21.24 21.62 4.35
CA ARG A 895 21.81 22.66 5.23
C ARG A 895 21.97 22.17 6.66
N ALA A 896 21.03 21.39 7.19
CA ALA A 896 21.13 20.76 8.51
C ALA A 896 22.31 19.77 8.60
N ALA A 897 22.63 19.09 7.50
CA ALA A 897 23.80 18.22 7.37
C ALA A 897 25.13 18.98 7.11
N GLY A 898 25.10 20.31 7.04
CA GLY A 898 26.29 21.16 6.91
C GLY A 898 26.78 21.39 5.47
N TYR A 899 25.96 21.08 4.46
CA TYR A 899 26.30 21.28 3.04
C TYR A 899 25.57 22.51 2.51
N GLU A 900 26.25 23.66 2.48
CA GLU A 900 25.68 24.93 2.03
C GLU A 900 25.71 25.09 0.49
N THR A 901 26.57 24.35 -0.20
CA THR A 901 26.71 24.42 -1.66
C THR A 901 26.74 23.04 -2.32
N VAL A 902 26.36 22.99 -3.60
CA VAL A 902 26.54 21.80 -4.46
C VAL A 902 28.01 21.38 -4.56
N ALA A 903 28.95 22.32 -4.35
CA ALA A 903 30.38 22.03 -4.30
C ALA A 903 30.77 21.26 -3.02
N ASP A 904 30.15 21.56 -1.87
CA ASP A 904 30.39 20.82 -0.63
C ASP A 904 29.85 19.39 -0.71
N LEU A 905 28.67 19.22 -1.31
CA LEU A 905 28.09 17.90 -1.54
C LEU A 905 28.97 17.07 -2.49
N ARG A 906 29.49 17.66 -3.57
CA ARG A 906 30.43 17.02 -4.50
C ARG A 906 31.77 16.69 -3.85
N ALA A 907 32.29 17.56 -2.98
CA ALA A 907 33.53 17.31 -2.25
C ALA A 907 33.37 16.16 -1.25
N ALA A 908 32.23 16.06 -0.57
CA ALA A 908 31.92 14.97 0.34
C ALA A 908 31.74 13.63 -0.40
N THR A 909 31.04 13.62 -1.53
CA THR A 909 30.94 12.42 -2.38
C THR A 909 32.27 12.02 -2.99
N GLN A 910 33.11 12.96 -3.44
CA GLN A 910 34.48 12.65 -3.88
C GLN A 910 35.37 12.13 -2.74
N ALA A 911 35.22 12.63 -1.52
CA ALA A 911 35.94 12.12 -0.36
C ALA A 911 35.50 10.69 0.00
N GLN A 912 34.21 10.38 -0.08
CA GLN A 912 33.70 9.01 0.08
C GLN A 912 34.18 8.10 -1.05
N LEU A 913 34.14 8.54 -2.31
CA LEU A 913 34.67 7.77 -3.45
C LEU A 913 36.18 7.51 -3.31
N ALA A 914 36.96 8.49 -2.86
CA ALA A 914 38.38 8.31 -2.58
C ALA A 914 38.65 7.38 -1.37
N GLN A 915 37.71 7.31 -0.41
CA GLN A 915 37.79 6.38 0.71
C GLN A 915 37.44 4.95 0.28
N VAL A 916 36.49 4.78 -0.64
CA VAL A 916 36.14 3.50 -1.26
C VAL A 916 37.26 3.03 -2.19
N GLU A 917 37.86 3.91 -3.01
CA GLU A 917 39.05 3.60 -3.80
C GLU A 917 40.26 3.26 -2.91
N GLY A 918 40.43 3.96 -1.78
CA GLY A 918 41.48 3.65 -0.80
C GLY A 918 41.30 2.30 -0.09
N ILE A 919 40.05 1.86 0.11
CA ILE A 919 39.72 0.51 0.59
C ILE A 919 39.97 -0.52 -0.51
N GLY A 920 39.64 -0.21 -1.77
CA GLY A 920 39.95 -1.04 -2.94
C GLY A 920 41.45 -1.24 -3.17
N ASP A 921 42.25 -0.19 -3.02
CA ASP A 921 43.72 -0.26 -3.11
C ASP A 921 44.33 -1.02 -1.91
N ALA A 922 43.76 -0.88 -0.71
CA ALA A 922 44.17 -1.67 0.45
C ALA A 922 43.84 -3.17 0.28
N LEU A 923 42.65 -3.49 -0.24
CA LEU A 923 42.23 -4.86 -0.59
C LEU A 923 43.09 -5.42 -1.72
N ALA A 924 43.43 -4.62 -2.74
CA ALA A 924 44.27 -5.03 -3.85
C ALA A 924 45.73 -5.29 -3.42
N VAL A 925 46.24 -4.53 -2.44
CA VAL A 925 47.57 -4.79 -1.83
C VAL A 925 47.53 -6.07 -0.99
N GLU A 926 46.46 -6.31 -0.23
CA GLU A 926 46.31 -7.49 0.62
C GLU A 926 46.07 -8.77 -0.21
N ILE A 927 45.31 -8.69 -1.31
CA ILE A 927 45.14 -9.76 -2.30
C ILE A 927 46.44 -10.02 -3.06
N LYS A 928 47.24 -8.99 -3.37
CA LYS A 928 48.54 -9.15 -4.03
C LYS A 928 49.62 -9.72 -3.10
N GLU A 929 49.52 -9.49 -1.79
CA GLU A 929 50.34 -10.18 -0.78
C GLU A 929 49.88 -11.62 -0.51
N ALA A 930 48.58 -11.92 -0.65
CA ALA A 930 48.03 -13.28 -0.53
C ALA A 930 48.31 -14.16 -1.76
N VAL A 931 48.18 -13.62 -2.98
CA VAL A 931 48.42 -14.34 -4.25
C VAL A 931 49.91 -14.41 -4.61
N GLY A 932 50.75 -13.53 -4.07
CA GLY A 932 52.21 -13.57 -4.26
C GLY A 932 52.94 -14.68 -3.49
N HIS A 933 52.22 -15.56 -2.80
CA HIS A 933 52.78 -16.57 -1.90
C HIS A 933 52.26 -18.01 -2.12
N GLU A 934 51.75 -18.32 -3.32
CA GLU A 934 51.68 -19.69 -3.87
C GLU A 934 52.87 -20.04 -4.78
#